data_AF-A0A1X0T2J6-F1
#
_entry.id   AF-A0A1X0T2J6-F1
#
_cell.length_a   1.000
_cell.length_b   1.000
_cell.length_c   1.000
_cell.angle_alpha   90.00
_cell.angle_beta   90.00
_cell.angle_gamma   90.00
#
_symmetry.space_group_name_H-M   'P 1'
#
loop_
_entity.id
_entity.type
_entity.pdbx_description
1 polymer ?
#
loop_
_entity_poly.entity_id
_entity_poly.type
_entity_poly.pdbx_seq_one_letter_code
_entity_poly.pdbx_strand_id
1 'polypeptide(L)'
;MQTGTLFYIVGPSGVGKDTLICEAMRALGPSGRYVQARRVITRPASIGEDHEPATDAAFARMKREGGFLHDWQAHGLSYGLPAAILEDLERGRSVIANGSRGAIPDLAGRVARFVIVEITAPPEIVRQRLEARGRETAAEIERRLARAVQPLPADQEVATLVNDTSLEDATNRLVAILDHYASRLSLKRMPISGGDRHVAYLREDNPVLDAVAFARAGRVDVMAGERDVRADVHLVEPAGDLLLPHEIGLSREAFDALGVKAGRLVSIGRTPSPKSRQILRRKIAGGRLDAGEYERLFGDIVEGRYPDGETAAFLLKSIQSLDDEEAIAVAKARCRFGPRIDWNAPIVVDKHSLGGIPGSRITPIVVPIVAAAGLLMPKTSSRAITSASGTADVMEALCRIDLTFSDVERVVRTTGGCIAWNGRLNHSILDDVVNSITRPLALDSNTWSVASILSKKWTAGSTHVVIDMPYGPNAKLKTRAQAEELGRVFERVGDGLGLTVRAFATDGGSAIGQGIGPALELRDVMRVLDNAPDAPQDLREKALFFAGEILSFSPDHADRAAARATAEEILLSGRAKAKLAEIAAGQGAHPPAKPGPLVQTVRADHAGIVGSVDGWHLAGIARRAGAPHDKSAGVDLRVAVGQAVKAGDACYTIHASDIASLERALAAARAASGIVVSPAGPAAPTHPSDLRKVPQA
;
A
#
# COMPACT_ATOMS: atom_id res chain seq x y z
N MET A 1 -39.99 1.07 -4.33
CA MET A 1 -39.46 -0.32 -4.29
C MET A 1 -38.59 -0.53 -5.52
N GLN A 2 -37.53 -1.36 -5.44
CA GLN A 2 -36.83 -1.78 -6.66
C GLN A 2 -37.80 -2.64 -7.48
N THR A 3 -37.82 -2.46 -8.80
CA THR A 3 -38.51 -3.39 -9.67
C THR A 3 -37.83 -4.77 -9.61
N GLY A 4 -38.66 -5.81 -9.61
CA GLY A 4 -38.24 -7.20 -9.68
C GLY A 4 -37.53 -7.50 -11.01
N THR A 5 -36.87 -8.65 -11.08
CA THR A 5 -36.17 -9.08 -12.30
C THR A 5 -37.03 -10.09 -13.05
N LEU A 6 -37.22 -9.89 -14.36
CA LEU A 6 -37.77 -10.91 -15.24
C LEU A 6 -36.63 -11.84 -15.70
N PHE A 7 -36.63 -13.06 -15.18
CA PHE A 7 -35.75 -14.14 -15.59
C PHE A 7 -36.40 -14.94 -16.71
N TYR A 8 -35.89 -14.76 -17.93
CA TYR A 8 -36.42 -15.41 -19.12
C TYR A 8 -35.59 -16.63 -19.50
N ILE A 9 -36.11 -17.82 -19.20
CA ILE A 9 -35.40 -19.08 -19.34
C ILE A 9 -35.59 -19.62 -20.75
N VAL A 10 -34.49 -19.77 -21.49
CA VAL A 10 -34.45 -20.25 -22.86
C VAL A 10 -33.50 -21.43 -23.00
N GLY A 11 -33.69 -22.25 -24.03
CA GLY A 11 -32.85 -23.43 -24.26
C GLY A 11 -33.49 -24.40 -25.24
N PRO A 12 -32.72 -25.34 -25.81
CA PRO A 12 -33.25 -26.31 -26.76
C PRO A 12 -34.33 -27.21 -26.14
N SER A 13 -35.13 -27.86 -26.99
CA SER A 13 -36.10 -28.87 -26.53
C SER A 13 -35.35 -30.08 -25.95
N GLY A 14 -35.83 -30.67 -24.85
CA GLY A 14 -35.18 -31.82 -24.20
C GLY A 14 -34.07 -31.46 -23.20
N VAL A 15 -33.67 -30.18 -23.07
CA VAL A 15 -32.62 -29.74 -22.14
C VAL A 15 -33.04 -29.76 -20.66
N GLY A 16 -34.32 -30.00 -20.35
CA GLY A 16 -34.82 -30.12 -18.97
C GLY A 16 -35.28 -28.81 -18.31
N LYS A 17 -35.64 -27.77 -19.09
CA LYS A 17 -36.07 -26.46 -18.55
C LYS A 17 -37.20 -26.55 -17.52
N ASP A 18 -38.31 -27.21 -17.87
CA ASP A 18 -39.50 -27.26 -17.02
C ASP A 18 -39.19 -27.95 -15.69
N THR A 19 -38.46 -29.06 -15.72
CA THR A 19 -38.01 -29.78 -14.52
C THR A 19 -37.13 -28.90 -13.63
N LEU A 20 -36.14 -28.21 -14.21
CA LEU A 20 -35.26 -27.30 -13.46
C LEU A 20 -36.01 -26.12 -12.85
N ILE A 21 -36.96 -25.53 -13.57
CA ILE A 21 -37.79 -24.44 -13.06
C ILE A 21 -38.62 -24.92 -11.88
N CYS A 22 -39.27 -26.07 -12.00
CA CYS A 22 -40.08 -26.62 -10.90
C CYS A 22 -39.23 -26.91 -9.66
N GLU A 23 -38.08 -27.57 -9.78
CA GLU A 23 -37.21 -27.84 -8.63
C GLU A 23 -36.60 -26.55 -8.06
N ALA A 24 -36.22 -25.58 -8.89
CA ALA A 24 -35.73 -24.28 -8.42
C ALA A 24 -36.81 -23.53 -7.63
N MET A 25 -38.06 -23.52 -8.12
CA MET A 25 -39.18 -22.91 -7.39
C MET A 25 -39.45 -23.60 -6.05
N ARG A 26 -39.27 -24.93 -5.95
CA ARG A 26 -39.34 -25.64 -4.66
C ARG A 26 -38.20 -25.26 -3.73
N ALA A 27 -36.97 -25.19 -4.25
CA ALA A 27 -35.78 -24.83 -3.47
C ALA A 27 -35.83 -23.38 -2.96
N LEU A 28 -36.37 -22.44 -3.74
CA LEU A 28 -36.55 -21.03 -3.37
C LEU A 28 -37.61 -20.81 -2.28
N GLY A 29 -38.50 -21.78 -2.07
CA GLY A 29 -39.51 -21.77 -1.02
C GLY A 29 -40.59 -20.69 -1.17
N PRO A 30 -41.57 -20.64 -0.24
CA PRO A 30 -42.76 -19.77 -0.33
C PRO A 30 -42.51 -18.32 0.12
N SER A 31 -41.28 -17.82 0.02
CA SER A 31 -40.88 -16.48 0.51
C SER A 31 -41.62 -15.32 -0.16
N GLY A 32 -42.31 -15.57 -1.28
CA GLY A 32 -43.02 -14.56 -2.08
C GLY A 32 -42.09 -13.66 -2.91
N ARG A 33 -40.75 -13.82 -2.79
CA ARG A 33 -39.74 -13.08 -3.54
C ARG A 33 -39.67 -13.49 -5.01
N TYR A 34 -39.94 -14.77 -5.30
CA TYR A 34 -39.93 -15.34 -6.64
C TYR A 34 -41.32 -15.85 -7.03
N VAL A 35 -41.72 -15.57 -8.27
CA VAL A 35 -43.00 -16.01 -8.84
C VAL A 35 -42.73 -16.72 -10.16
N GLN A 36 -43.29 -17.90 -10.34
CA GLN A 36 -43.26 -18.57 -11.64
C GLN A 36 -44.37 -18.01 -12.53
N ALA A 37 -44.01 -17.51 -13.71
CA ALA A 37 -45.00 -17.07 -14.68
C ALA A 37 -45.74 -18.28 -15.27
N ARG A 38 -47.07 -18.28 -15.14
CA ARG A 38 -47.95 -19.25 -15.78
C ARG A 38 -48.25 -18.76 -17.19
N ARG A 39 -47.74 -19.47 -18.19
CA ARG A 39 -48.01 -19.15 -19.60
C ARG A 39 -49.45 -19.49 -19.95
N VAL A 40 -50.09 -18.71 -20.80
CA VAL A 40 -51.35 -19.09 -21.44
C VAL A 40 -51.02 -19.86 -22.72
N ILE A 41 -51.54 -21.08 -22.89
CA ILE A 41 -51.22 -21.92 -24.05
C ILE A 41 -52.51 -22.50 -24.63
N THR A 42 -52.62 -22.56 -25.97
CA THR A 42 -53.79 -23.13 -26.65
C THR A 42 -53.84 -24.66 -26.67
N ARG A 43 -53.62 -25.29 -25.50
CA ARG A 43 -53.73 -26.74 -25.31
C ARG A 43 -54.29 -27.09 -23.93
N PRO A 44 -54.79 -28.32 -23.72
CA PRO A 44 -55.23 -28.78 -22.40
C PRO A 44 -54.08 -28.82 -21.38
N ALA A 45 -54.41 -28.66 -20.11
CA ALA A 45 -53.46 -28.83 -19.01
C ALA A 45 -52.83 -30.24 -19.05
N SER A 46 -51.53 -30.32 -18.77
CA SER A 46 -50.77 -31.58 -18.84
C SER A 46 -49.90 -31.77 -17.61
N ILE A 47 -49.71 -33.01 -17.17
CA ILE A 47 -48.84 -33.36 -16.05
C ILE A 47 -47.39 -32.98 -16.41
N GLY A 48 -46.78 -32.08 -15.63
CA GLY A 48 -45.37 -31.68 -15.73
C GLY A 48 -45.08 -30.28 -16.28
N GLU A 49 -46.10 -29.50 -16.67
CA GLU A 49 -45.91 -28.09 -17.06
C GLU A 49 -47.06 -27.22 -16.55
N ASP A 50 -46.77 -26.34 -15.59
CA ASP A 50 -47.74 -25.41 -15.00
C ASP A 50 -48.04 -24.24 -15.96
N HIS A 51 -49.18 -24.33 -16.64
CA HIS A 51 -49.67 -23.34 -17.61
C HIS A 51 -51.19 -23.19 -17.51
N GLU A 52 -51.70 -22.07 -18.02
CA GLU A 52 -53.13 -21.77 -18.12
C GLU A 52 -53.64 -22.20 -19.51
N PRO A 53 -54.57 -23.17 -19.58
CA PRO A 53 -55.12 -23.63 -20.87
C PRO A 53 -56.12 -22.61 -21.43
N ALA A 54 -56.02 -22.31 -22.72
CA ALA A 54 -56.98 -21.47 -23.43
C ALA A 54 -57.46 -22.15 -24.72
N THR A 55 -58.67 -21.81 -25.17
CA THR A 55 -59.07 -22.09 -26.56
C THR A 55 -58.49 -21.02 -27.49
N ASP A 56 -58.36 -21.31 -28.78
CA ASP A 56 -57.86 -20.31 -29.75
C ASP A 56 -58.73 -19.03 -29.73
N ALA A 57 -60.05 -19.17 -29.57
CA ALA A 57 -60.97 -18.04 -29.45
C ALA A 57 -60.75 -17.21 -28.18
N ALA A 58 -60.49 -17.87 -27.04
CA ALA A 58 -60.20 -17.18 -25.78
C ALA A 58 -58.83 -16.47 -25.83
N PHE A 59 -57.82 -17.13 -26.40
CA PHE A 59 -56.48 -16.57 -26.60
C PHE A 59 -56.52 -15.31 -27.48
N ALA A 60 -57.22 -15.39 -28.62
CA ALA A 60 -57.38 -14.25 -29.54
C ALA A 60 -58.14 -13.07 -28.90
N ARG A 61 -59.08 -13.34 -27.98
CA ARG A 61 -59.74 -12.29 -27.19
C ARG A 61 -58.77 -11.63 -26.22
N MET A 62 -58.06 -12.40 -25.39
CA MET A 62 -57.07 -11.87 -24.44
C MET A 62 -55.99 -11.04 -25.13
N LYS A 63 -55.54 -11.47 -26.31
CA LYS A 63 -54.58 -10.72 -27.13
C LYS A 63 -55.13 -9.35 -27.56
N ARG A 64 -56.37 -9.29 -28.05
CA ARG A 64 -57.00 -8.01 -28.45
C ARG A 64 -57.22 -7.05 -27.29
N GLU A 65 -57.42 -7.59 -26.09
CA GLU A 65 -57.60 -6.82 -24.86
C GLU A 65 -56.27 -6.39 -24.21
N GLY A 66 -55.13 -6.70 -24.84
CA GLY A 66 -53.81 -6.35 -24.29
C GLY A 66 -53.40 -7.20 -23.08
N GLY A 67 -54.00 -8.37 -22.89
CA GLY A 67 -53.77 -9.25 -21.74
C GLY A 67 -52.39 -9.94 -21.71
N PHE A 68 -51.56 -9.76 -22.74
CA PHE A 68 -50.23 -10.35 -22.85
C PHE A 68 -49.12 -9.30 -22.87
N LEU A 69 -48.09 -9.53 -22.07
CA LEU A 69 -46.81 -8.81 -22.16
C LEU A 69 -46.11 -9.12 -23.49
N HIS A 70 -46.19 -10.39 -23.90
CA HIS A 70 -45.72 -10.89 -25.19
C HIS A 70 -46.48 -12.18 -25.56
N ASP A 71 -46.73 -12.39 -26.85
CA ASP A 71 -47.35 -13.59 -27.38
C ASP A 71 -46.63 -14.08 -28.65
N TRP A 72 -46.57 -15.40 -28.84
CA TRP A 72 -45.93 -16.02 -29.99
C TRP A 72 -46.62 -17.33 -30.40
N GLN A 73 -46.34 -17.80 -31.60
CA GLN A 73 -46.78 -19.11 -32.09
C GLN A 73 -45.60 -20.05 -32.25
N ALA A 74 -45.75 -21.29 -31.79
CA ALA A 74 -44.76 -22.34 -31.99
C ALA A 74 -45.44 -23.71 -32.06
N HIS A 75 -44.96 -24.61 -32.93
CA HIS A 75 -45.46 -25.99 -33.01
C HIS A 75 -46.98 -26.13 -33.16
N GLY A 76 -47.64 -25.18 -33.86
CA GLY A 76 -49.09 -25.18 -34.06
C GLY A 76 -49.91 -24.71 -32.86
N LEU A 77 -49.27 -24.21 -31.80
CA LEU A 77 -49.92 -23.67 -30.60
C LEU A 77 -49.59 -22.18 -30.43
N SER A 78 -50.51 -21.44 -29.81
CA SER A 78 -50.29 -20.06 -29.38
C SER A 78 -49.89 -20.02 -27.91
N TYR A 79 -48.90 -19.20 -27.60
CA TYR A 79 -48.33 -19.02 -26.27
C TYR A 79 -48.36 -17.53 -25.90
N GLY A 80 -48.76 -17.23 -24.68
CA GLY A 80 -48.82 -15.88 -24.16
C GLY A 80 -48.20 -15.79 -22.77
N LEU A 81 -47.38 -14.77 -22.55
CA LEU A 81 -46.96 -14.35 -21.21
C LEU A 81 -47.93 -13.27 -20.72
N PRO A 82 -48.67 -13.49 -19.63
CA PRO A 82 -49.64 -12.52 -19.12
C PRO A 82 -49.03 -11.16 -18.80
N ALA A 83 -49.77 -10.08 -19.06
CA ALA A 83 -49.38 -8.72 -18.68
C ALA A 83 -49.30 -8.52 -17.16
N ALA A 84 -50.02 -9.34 -16.37
CA ALA A 84 -50.01 -9.31 -14.91
C ALA A 84 -48.61 -9.51 -14.28
N ILE A 85 -47.65 -10.05 -15.05
CA ILE A 85 -46.23 -10.14 -14.67
C ILE A 85 -45.67 -8.75 -14.31
N LEU A 86 -46.13 -7.69 -14.97
CA LEU A 86 -45.67 -6.32 -14.69
C LEU A 86 -46.02 -5.89 -13.25
N GLU A 87 -47.19 -6.27 -12.73
CA GLU A 87 -47.58 -5.97 -11.35
C GLU A 87 -46.67 -6.68 -10.34
N ASP A 88 -46.26 -7.92 -10.64
CA ASP A 88 -45.33 -8.68 -9.81
C ASP A 88 -43.96 -7.99 -9.76
N LEU A 89 -43.46 -7.59 -10.92
CA LEU A 89 -42.20 -6.86 -11.05
C LEU A 89 -42.27 -5.49 -10.36
N GLU A 90 -43.37 -4.75 -10.46
CA GLU A 90 -43.57 -3.47 -9.77
C GLU A 90 -43.62 -3.62 -8.24
N ARG A 91 -44.17 -4.74 -7.75
CA ARG A 91 -44.13 -5.13 -6.33
C ARG A 91 -42.75 -5.61 -5.87
N GLY A 92 -41.76 -5.63 -6.76
CA GLY A 92 -40.39 -6.06 -6.46
C GLY A 92 -40.18 -7.58 -6.48
N ARG A 93 -41.18 -8.36 -6.90
CA ARG A 93 -41.06 -9.82 -7.03
C ARG A 93 -40.34 -10.18 -8.32
N SER A 94 -39.36 -11.07 -8.23
CA SER A 94 -38.68 -11.56 -9.44
C SER A 94 -39.52 -12.65 -10.10
N VAL A 95 -39.72 -12.52 -11.40
CA VAL A 95 -40.59 -13.42 -12.16
C VAL A 95 -39.75 -14.35 -13.02
N ILE A 96 -39.98 -15.65 -12.90
CA ILE A 96 -39.30 -16.69 -13.68
C ILE A 96 -40.25 -17.16 -14.79
N ALA A 97 -39.89 -16.90 -16.03
CA ALA A 97 -40.70 -17.20 -17.20
C ALA A 97 -39.98 -18.17 -18.13
N ASN A 98 -40.64 -19.28 -18.48
CA ASN A 98 -40.14 -20.19 -19.50
C ASN A 98 -40.47 -19.63 -20.90
N GLY A 99 -39.46 -19.55 -21.76
CA GLY A 99 -39.49 -18.74 -22.97
C GLY A 99 -38.97 -19.40 -24.24
N SER A 100 -39.14 -18.68 -25.35
CA SER A 100 -38.56 -18.97 -26.67
C SER A 100 -37.63 -17.83 -27.09
N ARG A 101 -36.52 -18.14 -27.76
CA ARG A 101 -35.54 -17.12 -28.18
C ARG A 101 -36.14 -16.05 -29.10
N GLY A 102 -37.12 -16.43 -29.93
CA GLY A 102 -37.77 -15.50 -30.86
C GLY A 102 -38.55 -14.37 -30.18
N ALA A 103 -38.90 -14.52 -28.90
CA ALA A 103 -39.63 -13.54 -28.10
C ALA A 103 -38.73 -12.49 -27.41
N ILE A 104 -37.43 -12.72 -27.39
CA ILE A 104 -36.48 -11.91 -26.61
C ILE A 104 -36.46 -10.44 -27.08
N PRO A 105 -36.38 -10.11 -28.39
CA PRO A 105 -36.31 -8.72 -28.83
C PRO A 105 -37.53 -7.89 -28.43
N ASP A 106 -38.71 -8.50 -28.37
CA ASP A 106 -39.95 -7.81 -28.02
C ASP A 106 -40.10 -7.57 -26.51
N LEU A 107 -39.50 -8.45 -25.69
CA LEU A 107 -39.47 -8.32 -24.23
C LEU A 107 -38.40 -7.32 -23.77
N ALA A 108 -37.29 -7.25 -24.50
CA ALA A 108 -36.24 -6.29 -24.29
C ALA A 108 -36.80 -4.85 -24.43
N GLY A 109 -36.72 -4.06 -23.35
CA GLY A 109 -37.24 -2.70 -23.30
C GLY A 109 -38.68 -2.54 -22.78
N ARG A 110 -39.42 -3.63 -22.57
CA ARG A 110 -40.75 -3.59 -21.90
C ARG A 110 -40.69 -3.72 -20.39
N VAL A 111 -39.58 -4.22 -19.86
CA VAL A 111 -39.34 -4.40 -18.42
C VAL A 111 -38.03 -3.74 -18.03
N ALA A 112 -37.97 -3.21 -16.81
CA ALA A 112 -36.80 -2.48 -16.31
C ALA A 112 -35.57 -3.37 -16.07
N ARG A 113 -35.79 -4.63 -15.65
CA ARG A 113 -34.73 -5.61 -15.37
C ARG A 113 -35.05 -6.93 -16.06
N PHE A 114 -34.24 -7.27 -17.04
CA PHE A 114 -34.42 -8.44 -17.88
C PHE A 114 -33.12 -9.25 -17.92
N VAL A 115 -33.20 -10.52 -17.54
CA VAL A 115 -32.04 -11.43 -17.56
C VAL A 115 -32.45 -12.69 -18.30
N ILE A 116 -31.72 -13.02 -19.35
CA ILE A 116 -31.90 -14.24 -20.11
C ILE A 116 -31.09 -15.33 -19.40
N VAL A 117 -31.73 -16.45 -19.06
CA VAL A 117 -31.04 -17.63 -18.54
C VAL A 117 -31.06 -18.71 -19.61
N GLU A 118 -29.94 -18.91 -20.28
CA GLU A 118 -29.77 -19.91 -21.31
C GLU A 118 -29.38 -21.25 -20.69
N ILE A 119 -30.28 -22.23 -20.76
CA ILE A 119 -30.02 -23.61 -20.36
C ILE A 119 -29.54 -24.39 -21.58
N THR A 120 -28.36 -24.97 -21.48
CA THR A 120 -27.71 -25.81 -22.51
C THR A 120 -27.40 -27.20 -21.95
N ALA A 121 -27.13 -28.18 -22.81
CA ALA A 121 -26.60 -29.48 -22.41
C ALA A 121 -25.92 -30.14 -23.62
N PRO A 122 -24.94 -31.04 -23.41
CA PRO A 122 -24.35 -31.85 -24.48
C PRO A 122 -25.42 -32.59 -25.31
N PRO A 123 -25.27 -32.66 -26.66
CA PRO A 123 -26.25 -33.31 -27.54
C PRO A 123 -26.61 -34.74 -27.14
N GLU A 124 -25.65 -35.50 -26.61
CA GLU A 124 -25.81 -36.88 -26.16
C GLU A 124 -26.76 -36.98 -24.97
N ILE A 125 -26.67 -36.03 -24.02
CA ILE A 125 -27.56 -35.96 -22.85
C ILE A 125 -28.97 -35.56 -23.28
N VAL A 126 -29.08 -34.62 -24.24
CA VAL A 126 -30.38 -34.21 -24.79
C VAL A 126 -31.04 -35.37 -25.53
N ARG A 127 -30.27 -36.15 -26.32
CA ARG A 127 -30.75 -37.36 -27.01
C ARG A 127 -31.33 -38.37 -26.02
N GLN A 128 -30.57 -38.73 -24.99
CA GLN A 128 -31.02 -39.67 -23.94
C GLN A 128 -32.30 -39.21 -23.25
N ARG A 129 -32.42 -37.90 -22.94
CA ARG A 129 -33.62 -37.32 -22.32
C ARG A 129 -34.83 -37.33 -23.26
N LEU A 130 -34.63 -37.10 -24.55
CA LEU A 130 -35.70 -37.16 -25.55
C LEU A 130 -36.16 -38.61 -25.79
N GLU A 131 -35.23 -39.57 -25.89
CA GLU A 131 -35.51 -41.00 -26.00
C GLU A 131 -36.30 -41.51 -24.79
N ALA A 132 -35.87 -41.17 -23.58
CA ALA A 132 -36.56 -41.55 -22.34
C ALA A 132 -37.99 -40.99 -22.23
N ARG A 133 -38.31 -39.90 -22.95
CA ARG A 133 -39.65 -39.31 -22.97
C ARG A 133 -40.63 -40.10 -23.84
N GLY A 134 -40.13 -40.89 -24.80
CA GLY A 134 -40.91 -41.81 -25.64
C GLY A 134 -41.94 -41.15 -26.56
N ARG A 135 -41.82 -39.86 -26.84
CA ARG A 135 -42.81 -39.08 -27.64
C ARG A 135 -42.37 -38.84 -29.09
N GLU A 136 -41.16 -39.23 -29.46
CA GLU A 136 -40.53 -38.92 -30.74
C GLU A 136 -39.80 -40.14 -31.32
N THR A 137 -39.78 -40.26 -32.65
CA THR A 137 -38.95 -41.24 -33.37
C THR A 137 -37.49 -40.81 -33.42
N ALA A 138 -36.55 -41.76 -33.59
CA ALA A 138 -35.12 -41.45 -33.68
C ALA A 138 -34.79 -40.39 -34.77
N ALA A 139 -35.49 -40.44 -35.92
CA ALA A 139 -35.33 -39.46 -37.00
C ALA A 139 -35.90 -38.06 -36.68
N GLU A 140 -36.84 -37.95 -35.74
CA GLU A 140 -37.35 -36.67 -35.23
C GLU A 140 -36.42 -36.08 -34.16
N ILE A 141 -35.79 -36.93 -33.35
CA ILE A 141 -34.79 -36.53 -32.36
C ILE A 141 -33.56 -35.95 -33.06
N GLU A 142 -33.02 -36.62 -34.08
CA GLU A 142 -31.87 -36.11 -34.84
C GLU A 142 -32.18 -34.78 -35.57
N ARG A 143 -33.37 -34.65 -36.16
CA ARG A 143 -33.80 -33.38 -36.78
C ARG A 143 -33.90 -32.23 -35.76
N ARG A 144 -34.21 -32.53 -34.49
CA ARG A 144 -34.26 -31.54 -33.42
C ARG A 144 -32.87 -31.15 -32.91
N LEU A 145 -31.94 -32.09 -32.82
CA LEU A 145 -30.56 -31.85 -32.44
C LEU A 145 -29.81 -31.04 -33.52
N ALA A 146 -30.08 -31.31 -34.80
CA ALA A 146 -29.47 -30.61 -35.93
C ALA A 146 -30.10 -29.22 -36.23
N ARG A 147 -31.13 -28.79 -35.48
CA ARG A 147 -31.83 -27.54 -35.75
C ARG A 147 -30.94 -26.34 -35.41
N ALA A 148 -30.74 -25.45 -36.38
CA ALA A 148 -30.02 -24.20 -36.18
C ALA A 148 -30.64 -23.39 -35.02
N VAL A 149 -29.81 -23.04 -34.04
CA VAL A 149 -30.19 -22.28 -32.86
C VAL A 149 -30.03 -20.79 -33.18
N GLN A 150 -31.11 -20.02 -33.00
CA GLN A 150 -31.02 -18.56 -33.14
C GLN A 150 -30.03 -17.98 -32.11
N PRO A 151 -29.12 -17.08 -32.54
CA PRO A 151 -28.22 -16.40 -31.62
C PRO A 151 -29.00 -15.52 -30.66
N LEU A 152 -28.52 -15.41 -29.41
CA LEU A 152 -29.08 -14.47 -28.44
C LEU A 152 -28.63 -13.04 -28.79
N PRO A 153 -29.43 -12.01 -28.48
CA PRO A 153 -29.03 -10.61 -28.69
C PRO A 153 -27.78 -10.27 -27.87
N ALA A 154 -26.82 -9.58 -28.47
CA ALA A 154 -25.54 -9.26 -27.84
C ALA A 154 -25.64 -8.14 -26.78
N ASP A 155 -26.72 -7.37 -26.79
CA ASP A 155 -26.98 -6.20 -25.94
C ASP A 155 -27.75 -6.54 -24.65
N GLN A 156 -28.10 -7.81 -24.44
CA GLN A 156 -28.89 -8.27 -23.29
C GLN A 156 -28.04 -9.03 -22.27
N GLU A 157 -28.41 -8.95 -20.99
CA GLU A 157 -27.74 -9.74 -19.96
C GLU A 157 -28.13 -11.22 -20.09
N VAL A 158 -27.13 -12.07 -20.36
CA VAL A 158 -27.29 -13.52 -20.53
C VAL A 158 -26.48 -14.26 -19.47
N ALA A 159 -27.13 -15.17 -18.74
CA ALA A 159 -26.50 -16.15 -17.88
C ALA A 159 -26.63 -17.53 -18.50
N THR A 160 -25.54 -18.29 -18.60
CA THR A 160 -25.56 -19.63 -19.19
C THR A 160 -25.45 -20.70 -18.11
N LEU A 161 -26.35 -21.69 -18.16
CA LEU A 161 -26.33 -22.87 -17.31
C LEU A 161 -26.19 -24.11 -18.21
N VAL A 162 -25.13 -24.88 -17.97
CA VAL A 162 -24.95 -26.19 -18.62
C VAL A 162 -25.58 -27.26 -17.72
N ASN A 163 -26.60 -27.96 -18.21
CA ASN A 163 -27.36 -28.97 -17.49
C ASN A 163 -26.85 -30.39 -17.82
N ASP A 164 -25.59 -30.63 -17.42
CA ASP A 164 -24.80 -31.85 -17.63
C ASP A 164 -24.52 -32.63 -16.32
N THR A 165 -24.96 -32.11 -15.18
CA THR A 165 -24.78 -32.69 -13.84
C THR A 165 -26.06 -33.36 -13.32
N SER A 166 -26.06 -33.77 -12.05
CA SER A 166 -27.27 -34.18 -11.34
C SER A 166 -28.34 -33.06 -11.36
N LEU A 167 -29.61 -33.45 -11.22
CA LEU A 167 -30.72 -32.48 -11.16
C LEU A 167 -30.56 -31.53 -9.96
N GLU A 168 -30.07 -32.03 -8.84
CA GLU A 168 -29.80 -31.23 -7.63
C GLU A 168 -28.73 -30.17 -7.89
N ASP A 169 -27.58 -30.55 -8.45
CA ASP A 169 -26.48 -29.61 -8.76
C ASP A 169 -26.92 -28.54 -9.77
N ALA A 170 -27.64 -28.95 -10.82
CA ALA A 170 -28.15 -28.03 -11.83
C ALA A 170 -29.21 -27.08 -11.24
N THR A 171 -30.03 -27.56 -10.31
CA THR A 171 -31.00 -26.73 -9.57
C THR A 171 -30.29 -25.71 -8.68
N ASN A 172 -29.28 -26.14 -7.91
CA ASN A 172 -28.48 -25.25 -7.06
C ASN A 172 -27.78 -24.16 -7.88
N ARG A 173 -27.24 -24.50 -9.06
CA ARG A 173 -26.65 -23.54 -9.99
C ARG A 173 -27.67 -22.55 -10.53
N LEU A 174 -28.88 -23.01 -10.87
CA LEU A 174 -29.95 -22.13 -11.34
C LEU A 174 -30.37 -21.15 -10.24
N VAL A 175 -30.60 -21.64 -9.02
CA VAL A 175 -30.92 -20.81 -7.85
C VAL A 175 -29.82 -19.78 -7.59
N ALA A 176 -28.56 -20.18 -7.62
CA ALA A 176 -27.43 -19.27 -7.45
C ALA A 176 -27.37 -18.17 -8.53
N ILE A 177 -27.68 -18.49 -9.79
CA ILE A 177 -27.80 -17.49 -10.86
C ILE A 177 -28.95 -16.52 -10.54
N LEU A 178 -30.14 -17.03 -10.21
CA LEU A 178 -31.30 -16.20 -9.91
C LEU A 178 -31.02 -15.24 -8.74
N ASP A 179 -30.47 -15.76 -7.64
CA ASP A 179 -30.11 -14.95 -6.46
C ASP A 179 -29.01 -13.93 -6.78
N HIS A 180 -27.98 -14.29 -7.55
CA HIS A 180 -26.91 -13.35 -7.94
C HIS A 180 -27.48 -12.12 -8.68
N TYR A 181 -28.35 -12.33 -9.67
CA TYR A 181 -28.92 -11.23 -10.45
C TYR A 181 -30.01 -10.48 -9.70
N ALA A 182 -30.83 -11.18 -8.92
CA ALA A 182 -31.89 -10.57 -8.11
C ALA A 182 -31.30 -9.75 -6.96
N SER A 183 -30.10 -10.09 -6.47
CA SER A 183 -29.45 -9.43 -5.34
C SER A 183 -28.68 -8.15 -5.67
N ARG A 184 -28.59 -7.78 -6.96
CA ARG A 184 -27.86 -6.58 -7.38
C ARG A 184 -28.52 -5.29 -6.92
N LEU A 185 -27.69 -4.37 -6.48
CA LEU A 185 -28.08 -3.04 -6.01
C LEU A 185 -27.70 -1.98 -7.04
N SER A 186 -28.48 -0.89 -7.06
CA SER A 186 -28.18 0.29 -7.86
C SER A 186 -27.07 1.11 -7.19
N LEU A 187 -26.01 1.42 -7.93
CA LEU A 187 -24.89 2.16 -7.39
C LEU A 187 -25.21 3.65 -7.21
N LYS A 188 -24.98 4.18 -6.01
CA LYS A 188 -25.10 5.61 -5.70
C LYS A 188 -23.76 6.18 -5.25
N ARG A 189 -23.41 7.35 -5.79
CA ARG A 189 -22.25 8.11 -5.31
C ARG A 189 -22.64 8.91 -4.07
N MET A 190 -21.99 8.63 -2.94
CA MET A 190 -22.23 9.36 -1.70
C MET A 190 -21.39 10.64 -1.66
N PRO A 191 -21.94 11.77 -1.19
CA PRO A 191 -21.19 13.01 -0.99
C PRO A 191 -20.33 12.95 0.29
N ILE A 192 -19.67 11.82 0.54
CA ILE A 192 -18.88 11.54 1.74
C ILE A 192 -17.49 11.08 1.28
N SER A 193 -16.44 11.69 1.84
CA SER A 193 -15.07 11.25 1.61
C SER A 193 -14.65 10.29 2.73
N GLY A 194 -14.12 9.13 2.34
CA GLY A 194 -13.56 8.14 3.26
C GLY A 194 -12.09 8.39 3.60
N GLY A 195 -11.49 9.45 3.05
CA GLY A 195 -10.03 9.65 3.10
C GLY A 195 -9.33 8.51 2.37
N ASP A 196 -8.44 7.81 3.07
CA ASP A 196 -7.68 6.67 2.51
C ASP A 196 -8.48 5.35 2.51
N ARG A 197 -9.74 5.36 2.97
CA ARG A 197 -10.59 4.17 3.04
C ARG A 197 -11.71 4.19 2.02
N HIS A 198 -11.90 3.05 1.37
CA HIS A 198 -13.09 2.79 0.58
C HIS A 198 -14.22 2.32 1.50
N VAL A 199 -15.34 3.05 1.50
CA VAL A 199 -16.52 2.72 2.30
C VAL A 199 -17.72 2.46 1.37
N ALA A 200 -18.43 1.37 1.65
CA ALA A 200 -19.71 1.02 1.09
C ALA A 200 -20.81 1.18 2.14
N TYR A 201 -21.91 1.82 1.76
CA TYR A 201 -23.05 2.11 2.61
C TYR A 201 -24.22 1.25 2.19
N LEU A 202 -24.74 0.47 3.13
CA LEU A 202 -25.96 -0.34 2.96
C LEU A 202 -27.03 0.13 3.93
N ARG A 203 -28.28 0.16 3.48
CA ARG A 203 -29.41 0.43 4.38
C ARG A 203 -29.64 -0.76 5.30
N GLU A 204 -29.92 -0.53 6.57
CA GLU A 204 -30.10 -1.60 7.56
C GLU A 204 -31.23 -2.57 7.21
N ASP A 205 -32.34 -2.03 6.72
CA ASP A 205 -33.54 -2.76 6.31
C ASP A 205 -33.53 -3.11 4.81
N ASN A 206 -32.35 -3.35 4.23
CA ASN A 206 -32.22 -3.75 2.84
C ASN A 206 -33.05 -5.03 2.57
N PRO A 207 -34.04 -5.00 1.67
CA PRO A 207 -34.94 -6.13 1.45
C PRO A 207 -34.32 -7.24 0.60
N VAL A 208 -33.14 -6.97 0.02
CA VAL A 208 -32.48 -7.81 -0.97
C VAL A 208 -31.34 -8.62 -0.34
N LEU A 209 -30.65 -8.04 0.63
CA LEU A 209 -29.44 -8.55 1.28
C LEU A 209 -29.52 -8.41 2.81
N ASP A 210 -28.87 -9.32 3.53
CA ASP A 210 -28.61 -9.14 4.96
C ASP A 210 -27.46 -8.13 5.17
N ALA A 211 -27.81 -6.84 5.19
CA ALA A 211 -26.87 -5.75 5.34
C ALA A 211 -26.05 -5.85 6.64
N VAL A 212 -26.67 -6.30 7.73
CA VAL A 212 -26.01 -6.46 9.04
C VAL A 212 -24.95 -7.56 8.98
N ALA A 213 -25.21 -8.67 8.30
CA ALA A 213 -24.22 -9.72 8.11
C ALA A 213 -23.01 -9.25 7.26
N PHE A 214 -23.24 -8.40 6.25
CA PHE A 214 -22.16 -7.80 5.47
C PHE A 214 -21.36 -6.78 6.28
N ALA A 215 -22.02 -5.95 7.08
CA ALA A 215 -21.34 -5.02 8.00
C ALA A 215 -20.45 -5.77 9.02
N ARG A 216 -20.95 -6.89 9.57
CA ARG A 216 -20.18 -7.74 10.50
C ARG A 216 -19.00 -8.46 9.84
N ALA A 217 -19.08 -8.73 8.54
CA ALA A 217 -17.96 -9.34 7.81
C ALA A 217 -16.77 -8.37 7.62
N GLY A 218 -16.97 -7.07 7.87
CA GLY A 218 -15.95 -6.03 7.77
C GLY A 218 -15.78 -5.53 6.33
N ARG A 219 -15.19 -6.36 5.45
CA ARG A 219 -14.87 -5.98 4.06
C ARG A 219 -15.60 -6.80 3.01
N VAL A 220 -16.05 -6.11 1.97
CA VAL A 220 -16.76 -6.68 0.82
C VAL A 220 -16.13 -6.23 -0.48
N ASP A 221 -16.30 -7.05 -1.51
CA ASP A 221 -15.98 -6.69 -2.88
C ASP A 221 -17.28 -6.25 -3.58
N VAL A 222 -17.31 -5.01 -4.06
CA VAL A 222 -18.42 -4.45 -4.85
C VAL A 222 -18.04 -4.56 -6.33
N MET A 223 -18.77 -5.38 -7.06
CA MET A 223 -18.44 -5.79 -8.43
C MET A 223 -19.41 -5.22 -9.45
N ALA A 224 -18.86 -4.68 -10.54
CA ALA A 224 -19.55 -4.15 -11.71
C ALA A 224 -18.96 -4.78 -12.98
N GLY A 225 -19.39 -6.00 -13.31
CA GLY A 225 -18.80 -6.77 -14.40
C GLY A 225 -17.40 -7.26 -14.03
N GLU A 226 -16.39 -6.92 -14.85
CA GLU A 226 -14.97 -7.25 -14.59
C GLU A 226 -14.27 -6.26 -13.65
N ARG A 227 -14.95 -5.18 -13.24
CA ARG A 227 -14.40 -4.21 -12.28
C ARG A 227 -14.91 -4.49 -10.90
N ASP A 228 -14.04 -4.33 -9.91
CA ASP A 228 -14.41 -4.42 -8.51
C ASP A 228 -13.72 -3.34 -7.68
N VAL A 229 -14.32 -3.06 -6.53
CA VAL A 229 -13.69 -2.25 -5.48
C VAL A 229 -13.96 -2.90 -4.14
N ARG A 230 -12.91 -3.07 -3.35
CA ARG A 230 -13.03 -3.51 -1.96
C ARG A 230 -13.38 -2.33 -1.07
N ALA A 231 -14.34 -2.52 -0.18
CA ALA A 231 -14.77 -1.49 0.76
C ALA A 231 -15.15 -2.05 2.14
N ASP A 232 -14.96 -1.24 3.18
CA ASP A 232 -15.55 -1.47 4.50
C ASP A 232 -17.06 -1.19 4.43
N VAL A 233 -17.90 -2.00 5.08
CA VAL A 233 -19.37 -1.84 5.04
C VAL A 233 -19.89 -1.09 6.25
N HIS A 234 -20.54 0.05 6.00
CA HIS A 234 -21.22 0.85 7.00
C HIS A 234 -22.73 0.79 6.77
N LEU A 235 -23.49 0.87 7.87
CA LEU A 235 -24.94 0.84 7.85
C LEU A 235 -25.51 2.26 7.82
N VAL A 236 -26.60 2.42 7.07
CA VAL A 236 -27.42 3.64 7.03
C VAL A 236 -28.76 3.29 7.62
N GLU A 237 -29.14 3.99 8.70
CA GLU A 237 -30.45 3.86 9.32
C GLU A 237 -31.56 4.16 8.30
N PRO A 238 -32.74 3.53 8.44
CA PRO A 238 -33.89 3.78 7.56
C PRO A 238 -34.58 5.12 7.88
N ALA A 239 -33.82 6.22 7.85
CA ALA A 239 -34.27 7.57 8.09
C ALA A 239 -33.89 8.50 6.93
N GLY A 240 -34.91 9.05 6.25
CA GLY A 240 -34.75 9.97 5.12
C GLY A 240 -34.35 9.30 3.79
N ASP A 241 -34.01 10.13 2.81
CA ASP A 241 -33.81 9.72 1.41
C ASP A 241 -32.31 9.60 1.01
N LEU A 242 -31.44 9.51 2.02
CA LEU A 242 -29.99 9.47 1.81
C LEU A 242 -29.57 8.25 1.00
N LEU A 243 -30.16 7.07 1.27
CA LEU A 243 -29.94 5.84 0.52
C LEU A 243 -31.26 5.06 0.42
N LEU A 244 -31.66 4.72 -0.80
CA LEU A 244 -32.88 3.93 -1.02
C LEU A 244 -32.61 2.45 -0.70
N PRO A 245 -33.65 1.63 -0.39
CA PRO A 245 -33.45 0.25 0.09
C PRO A 245 -32.74 -0.66 -0.91
N HIS A 246 -32.69 -0.27 -2.18
CA HIS A 246 -32.14 -1.04 -3.28
C HIS A 246 -30.86 -0.41 -3.86
N GLU A 247 -30.35 0.61 -3.18
CA GLU A 247 -29.11 1.26 -3.52
C GLU A 247 -27.98 0.75 -2.62
N ILE A 248 -26.78 0.81 -3.17
CA ILE A 248 -25.53 0.76 -2.41
C ILE A 248 -24.82 2.09 -2.62
N GLY A 249 -24.52 2.77 -1.52
CA GLY A 249 -23.74 4.00 -1.56
C GLY A 249 -22.25 3.66 -1.57
N LEU A 250 -21.46 4.32 -2.40
CA LEU A 250 -20.00 4.31 -2.24
C LEU A 250 -19.51 5.70 -1.86
N SER A 251 -18.56 5.75 -0.92
CA SER A 251 -17.71 6.93 -0.70
C SER A 251 -17.11 7.42 -2.02
N ARG A 252 -16.76 8.71 -2.08
CA ARG A 252 -16.20 9.32 -3.30
C ARG A 252 -15.03 8.53 -3.86
N GLU A 253 -14.07 8.17 -3.02
CA GLU A 253 -12.85 7.48 -3.42
C GLU A 253 -13.13 6.07 -3.94
N ALA A 254 -14.00 5.31 -3.26
CA ALA A 254 -14.42 3.99 -3.70
C ALA A 254 -15.20 4.02 -5.03
N PHE A 255 -16.07 5.01 -5.20
CA PHE A 255 -16.85 5.20 -6.43
C PHE A 255 -15.93 5.52 -7.62
N ASP A 256 -14.99 6.45 -7.41
CA ASP A 256 -14.03 6.86 -8.43
C ASP A 256 -13.09 5.70 -8.78
N ALA A 257 -12.67 4.88 -7.80
CA ALA A 257 -11.87 3.67 -8.00
C ALA A 257 -12.60 2.57 -8.81
N LEU A 258 -13.90 2.35 -8.55
CA LEU A 258 -14.70 1.41 -9.34
C LEU A 258 -14.89 1.90 -10.79
N GLY A 259 -14.95 3.22 -10.98
CA GLY A 259 -14.89 3.87 -12.29
C GLY A 259 -16.10 3.61 -13.19
N VAL A 260 -17.29 3.41 -12.62
CA VAL A 260 -18.54 3.18 -13.34
C VAL A 260 -19.56 4.30 -13.08
N LYS A 261 -20.59 4.40 -13.94
CA LYS A 261 -21.65 5.42 -13.79
C LYS A 261 -22.60 5.09 -12.64
N ALA A 262 -23.13 6.13 -11.99
CA ALA A 262 -24.20 5.98 -11.01
C ALA A 262 -25.44 5.33 -11.66
N GLY A 263 -26.22 4.59 -10.87
CA GLY A 263 -27.35 3.80 -11.33
C GLY A 263 -26.96 2.44 -11.93
N ARG A 264 -25.67 2.16 -12.17
CA ARG A 264 -25.25 0.83 -12.64
C ARG A 264 -25.56 -0.21 -11.56
N LEU A 265 -26.10 -1.36 -11.98
CA LEU A 265 -26.31 -2.50 -11.10
C LEU A 265 -24.96 -3.14 -10.75
N VAL A 266 -24.75 -3.34 -9.44
CA VAL A 266 -23.56 -3.98 -8.88
C VAL A 266 -23.96 -5.12 -7.97
N SER A 267 -23.09 -6.13 -7.88
CA SER A 267 -23.21 -7.21 -6.89
C SER A 267 -22.22 -7.00 -5.76
N ILE A 268 -22.55 -7.48 -4.58
CA ILE A 268 -21.68 -7.44 -3.40
C ILE A 268 -21.35 -8.87 -2.98
N GLY A 269 -20.07 -9.14 -2.80
CA GLY A 269 -19.55 -10.43 -2.35
C GLY A 269 -18.76 -10.26 -1.06
N ARG A 270 -18.77 -11.28 -0.21
CA ARG A 270 -17.78 -11.33 0.88
C ARG A 270 -16.41 -11.51 0.26
N THR A 271 -15.45 -10.74 0.75
CA THR A 271 -14.05 -10.92 0.35
C THR A 271 -13.66 -12.38 0.65
N PRO A 272 -13.22 -13.17 -0.35
CA PRO A 272 -12.78 -14.54 -0.12
C PRO A 272 -11.65 -14.58 0.92
N SER A 273 -11.62 -15.63 1.74
CA SER A 273 -10.51 -15.80 2.69
C SER A 273 -9.18 -15.86 1.92
N PRO A 274 -8.16 -15.08 2.35
CA PRO A 274 -6.88 -15.07 1.66
C PRO A 274 -6.25 -16.46 1.64
N LYS A 275 -5.59 -16.83 0.54
CA LYS A 275 -4.90 -18.13 0.46
C LYS A 275 -3.79 -18.23 1.51
N SER A 276 -3.23 -17.10 1.95
CA SER A 276 -2.25 -17.05 3.05
C SER A 276 -2.85 -17.10 4.47
N ARG A 277 -4.17 -17.32 4.66
CA ARG A 277 -4.81 -17.27 6.01
C ARG A 277 -4.17 -18.22 7.01
N GLN A 278 -3.80 -19.43 6.59
CA GLN A 278 -3.11 -20.39 7.45
C GLN A 278 -1.68 -19.92 7.81
N ILE A 279 -0.99 -19.27 6.87
CA ILE A 279 0.36 -18.69 7.06
C ILE A 279 0.29 -17.60 8.15
N LEU A 280 -0.64 -16.65 8.02
CA LEU A 280 -0.84 -15.57 9.01
C LEU A 280 -1.12 -16.15 10.41
N ARG A 281 -2.06 -17.09 10.51
CA ARG A 281 -2.40 -17.73 11.80
C ARG A 281 -1.21 -18.44 12.41
N ARG A 282 -0.41 -19.15 11.61
CA ARG A 282 0.79 -19.84 12.09
C ARG A 282 1.82 -18.85 12.63
N LYS A 283 2.05 -17.73 11.94
CA LYS A 283 2.96 -16.69 12.45
C LYS A 283 2.45 -16.06 13.74
N ILE A 284 1.16 -15.75 13.84
CA ILE A 284 0.54 -15.23 15.07
C ILE A 284 0.73 -16.22 16.24
N ALA A 285 0.63 -17.53 15.97
CA ALA A 285 0.90 -18.59 16.95
C ALA A 285 2.40 -18.76 17.28
N GLY A 286 3.31 -18.02 16.64
CA GLY A 286 4.75 -18.06 16.87
C GLY A 286 5.53 -19.02 15.98
N GLY A 287 4.90 -19.62 14.96
CA GLY A 287 5.60 -20.43 13.97
C GLY A 287 6.43 -19.59 13.01
N ARG A 288 7.52 -20.19 12.50
CA ARG A 288 8.42 -19.55 11.53
C ARG A 288 7.81 -19.56 10.13
N LEU A 289 8.12 -18.54 9.33
CA LEU A 289 7.74 -18.44 7.92
C LEU A 289 8.97 -18.36 7.01
N ASP A 290 8.86 -18.98 5.83
CA ASP A 290 9.87 -18.83 4.77
C ASP A 290 9.62 -17.60 3.88
N ALA A 291 10.56 -17.33 2.96
CA ALA A 291 10.49 -16.15 2.09
C ALA A 291 9.26 -16.17 1.15
N GLY A 292 8.88 -17.34 0.62
CA GLY A 292 7.75 -17.48 -0.28
C GLY A 292 6.41 -17.35 0.46
N GLU A 293 6.36 -17.77 1.72
CA GLU A 293 5.23 -17.56 2.61
C GLU A 293 5.05 -16.09 2.98
N TYR A 294 6.13 -15.38 3.33
CA TYR A 294 6.09 -13.94 3.53
C TYR A 294 5.68 -13.19 2.25
N GLU A 295 6.17 -13.61 1.08
CA GLU A 295 5.78 -13.01 -0.21
C GLU A 295 4.27 -13.12 -0.45
N ARG A 296 3.70 -14.33 -0.33
CA ARG A 296 2.25 -14.55 -0.47
C ARG A 296 1.45 -13.75 0.56
N LEU A 297 1.91 -13.75 1.81
CA LEU A 297 1.23 -13.05 2.90
C LEU A 297 1.26 -11.53 2.69
N PHE A 298 2.41 -10.96 2.34
CA PHE A 298 2.53 -9.53 2.05
C PHE A 298 1.71 -9.14 0.81
N GLY A 299 1.61 -10.01 -0.20
CA GLY A 299 0.74 -9.80 -1.36
C GLY A 299 -0.72 -9.66 -0.95
N ASP A 300 -1.24 -10.62 -0.18
CA ASP A 300 -2.61 -10.59 0.33
C ASP A 300 -2.86 -9.39 1.28
N ILE A 301 -1.85 -8.93 2.04
CA ILE A 301 -1.92 -7.72 2.89
C ILE A 301 -1.97 -6.43 2.04
N VAL A 302 -1.09 -6.30 1.04
CA VAL A 302 -1.02 -5.14 0.14
C VAL A 302 -2.30 -5.00 -0.67
N GLU A 303 -2.89 -6.12 -1.09
CA GLU A 303 -4.19 -6.14 -1.74
C GLU A 303 -5.37 -5.92 -0.78
N GLY A 304 -5.11 -5.67 0.51
CA GLY A 304 -6.12 -5.34 1.50
C GLY A 304 -7.08 -6.49 1.81
N ARG A 305 -6.65 -7.75 1.64
CA ARG A 305 -7.48 -8.96 1.87
C ARG A 305 -7.57 -9.34 3.35
N TYR A 306 -6.79 -8.71 4.22
CA TYR A 306 -6.85 -8.88 5.67
C TYR A 306 -7.48 -7.66 6.36
N PRO A 307 -8.32 -7.87 7.39
CA PRO A 307 -8.70 -6.81 8.30
C PRO A 307 -7.47 -6.24 9.04
N ASP A 308 -7.48 -4.94 9.32
CA ASP A 308 -6.36 -4.24 9.97
C ASP A 308 -5.96 -4.90 11.31
N GLY A 309 -6.93 -5.44 12.06
CA GLY A 309 -6.67 -6.15 13.32
C GLY A 309 -5.87 -7.45 13.14
N GLU A 310 -6.13 -8.22 12.08
CA GLU A 310 -5.34 -9.43 11.78
C GLU A 310 -3.91 -9.05 11.34
N THR A 311 -3.78 -8.01 10.51
CA THR A 311 -2.47 -7.46 10.09
C THR A 311 -1.68 -6.93 11.29
N ALA A 312 -2.33 -6.21 12.20
CA ALA A 312 -1.68 -5.69 13.42
C ALA A 312 -1.19 -6.81 14.34
N ALA A 313 -2.01 -7.85 14.55
CA ALA A 313 -1.61 -9.02 15.34
C ALA A 313 -0.38 -9.73 14.72
N PHE A 314 -0.37 -9.89 13.40
CA PHE A 314 0.77 -10.44 12.67
C PHE A 314 2.03 -9.58 12.81
N LEU A 315 1.93 -8.25 12.65
CA LEU A 315 3.06 -7.34 12.75
C LEU A 315 3.63 -7.29 14.16
N LEU A 316 2.78 -7.17 15.18
CA LEU A 316 3.18 -7.20 16.58
C LEU A 316 3.95 -8.48 16.90
N LYS A 317 3.41 -9.64 16.51
CA LYS A 317 4.08 -10.92 16.73
C LYS A 317 5.39 -11.02 15.97
N SER A 318 5.44 -10.57 14.73
CA SER A 318 6.66 -10.59 13.91
C SER A 318 7.76 -9.72 14.53
N ILE A 319 7.44 -8.50 14.93
CA ILE A 319 8.36 -7.55 15.59
C ILE A 319 8.98 -8.15 16.87
N GLN A 320 8.23 -8.98 17.60
CA GLN A 320 8.68 -9.63 18.85
C GLN A 320 9.47 -10.93 18.66
N SER A 321 9.33 -11.63 17.53
CA SER A 321 9.80 -13.02 17.38
C SER A 321 10.65 -13.29 16.15
N LEU A 322 11.00 -12.26 15.39
CA LEU A 322 11.86 -12.38 14.21
C LEU A 322 13.28 -12.79 14.58
N ASP A 323 13.64 -14.03 14.21
CA ASP A 323 15.03 -14.48 14.20
C ASP A 323 15.74 -14.08 12.88
N ASP A 324 17.04 -14.37 12.79
CA ASP A 324 17.87 -13.98 11.65
C ASP A 324 17.42 -14.59 10.30
N GLU A 325 16.98 -15.85 10.30
CA GLU A 325 16.52 -16.51 9.06
C GLU A 325 15.20 -15.92 8.59
N GLU A 326 14.28 -15.66 9.53
CA GLU A 326 13.04 -14.95 9.21
C GLU A 326 13.32 -13.52 8.77
N ALA A 327 14.36 -12.85 9.30
CA ALA A 327 14.76 -11.52 8.86
C ALA A 327 15.24 -11.54 7.41
N ILE A 328 16.04 -12.55 7.02
CA ILE A 328 16.42 -12.82 5.63
C ILE A 328 15.18 -13.08 4.78
N ALA A 329 14.25 -13.91 5.26
CA ALA A 329 13.02 -14.26 4.55
C ALA A 329 12.12 -13.03 4.29
N VAL A 330 11.92 -12.18 5.31
CA VAL A 330 11.20 -10.91 5.20
C VAL A 330 11.91 -9.99 4.22
N ALA A 331 13.24 -9.87 4.29
CA ALA A 331 13.99 -9.00 3.38
C ALA A 331 13.85 -9.45 1.92
N LYS A 332 13.96 -10.76 1.65
CA LYS A 332 13.75 -11.35 0.31
C LYS A 332 12.33 -11.11 -0.21
N ALA A 333 11.32 -11.38 0.62
CA ALA A 333 9.92 -11.15 0.25
C ALA A 333 9.66 -9.66 -0.08
N ARG A 334 10.21 -8.74 0.71
CA ARG A 334 10.07 -7.29 0.48
C ARG A 334 10.71 -6.83 -0.84
N CYS A 335 11.79 -7.47 -1.29
CA CYS A 335 12.41 -7.16 -2.58
C CYS A 335 11.50 -7.44 -3.79
N ARG A 336 10.41 -8.21 -3.63
CA ARG A 336 9.44 -8.50 -4.70
C ARG A 336 8.43 -7.37 -4.93
N PHE A 337 8.32 -6.42 -4.00
CA PHE A 337 7.38 -5.30 -4.09
C PHE A 337 7.95 -4.04 -4.74
N GLY A 338 9.14 -4.12 -5.36
CA GLY A 338 9.73 -3.01 -6.10
C GLY A 338 10.78 -3.48 -7.11
N PRO A 339 10.81 -2.90 -8.33
CA PRO A 339 11.78 -3.28 -9.35
C PRO A 339 13.21 -2.89 -8.91
N ARG A 340 14.18 -3.78 -9.18
CA ARG A 340 15.60 -3.48 -8.96
C ARG A 340 16.16 -2.71 -10.15
N ILE A 341 16.89 -1.62 -9.89
CA ILE A 341 17.67 -0.92 -10.93
C ILE A 341 18.93 -1.74 -11.24
N ASP A 342 19.18 -1.99 -12.51
CA ASP A 342 20.43 -2.58 -12.99
C ASP A 342 21.36 -1.48 -13.54
N TRP A 343 22.51 -1.35 -12.89
CA TRP A 343 23.51 -0.35 -13.23
C TRP A 343 24.53 -0.85 -14.25
N ASN A 344 24.52 -2.15 -14.59
CA ASN A 344 25.55 -2.81 -15.40
C ASN A 344 26.98 -2.54 -14.88
N ALA A 345 27.13 -2.57 -13.54
CA ALA A 345 28.38 -2.35 -12.85
C ALA A 345 28.55 -3.42 -11.75
N PRO A 346 29.76 -4.00 -11.58
CA PRO A 346 29.99 -5.04 -10.59
C PRO A 346 29.95 -4.49 -9.16
N ILE A 347 30.31 -3.20 -8.99
CA ILE A 347 30.36 -2.52 -7.70
C ILE A 347 29.49 -1.26 -7.77
N VAL A 348 28.37 -1.34 -7.09
CA VAL A 348 27.45 -0.23 -6.80
C VAL A 348 27.36 -0.08 -5.29
N VAL A 349 27.77 1.07 -4.77
CA VAL A 349 27.95 1.30 -3.35
C VAL A 349 26.80 2.12 -2.75
N ASP A 350 26.51 1.93 -1.48
CA ASP A 350 25.58 2.77 -0.72
C ASP A 350 26.04 2.87 0.75
N LYS A 351 25.51 3.85 1.47
CA LYS A 351 25.73 4.07 2.90
C LYS A 351 24.39 4.22 3.59
N HIS A 352 24.20 3.57 4.74
CA HIS A 352 23.08 3.85 5.62
C HIS A 352 23.56 4.28 7.00
N SER A 353 22.71 4.99 7.73
CA SER A 353 22.90 5.26 9.15
C SER A 353 21.59 5.00 9.85
N LEU A 354 21.61 4.33 11.00
CA LEU A 354 20.42 4.24 11.83
C LEU A 354 19.96 5.60 12.36
N GLY A 355 20.82 6.63 12.27
CA GLY A 355 20.49 7.99 12.64
C GLY A 355 20.37 8.16 14.16
N GLY A 356 19.51 9.09 14.57
CA GLY A 356 19.34 9.45 15.98
C GLY A 356 20.34 10.49 16.49
N ILE A 357 21.43 10.75 15.76
CA ILE A 357 22.43 11.76 16.12
C ILE A 357 22.15 13.09 15.37
N PRO A 358 21.89 14.20 16.07
CA PRO A 358 21.76 15.53 15.47
C PRO A 358 23.02 15.95 14.73
N GLY A 359 22.87 16.67 13.62
CA GLY A 359 23.98 17.25 12.85
C GLY A 359 24.89 16.25 12.09
N SER A 360 24.70 14.93 12.28
CA SER A 360 25.49 13.85 11.64
C SER A 360 25.19 13.65 10.14
N ARG A 361 25.30 14.70 9.32
CA ARG A 361 24.96 14.72 7.88
C ARG A 361 26.18 14.53 7.01
N ILE A 362 26.82 13.38 7.15
CA ILE A 362 27.99 13.05 6.33
C ILE A 362 27.63 12.66 4.88
N THR A 363 26.39 12.22 4.61
CA THR A 363 26.01 11.69 3.28
C THR A 363 26.27 12.68 2.13
N PRO A 364 25.91 13.97 2.25
CA PRO A 364 26.21 14.96 1.19
C PRO A 364 27.70 15.26 1.01
N ILE A 365 28.59 14.73 1.86
CA ILE A 365 30.05 14.77 1.70
C ILE A 365 30.55 13.45 1.13
N VAL A 366 30.05 12.32 1.64
CA VAL A 366 30.46 10.97 1.22
C VAL A 366 30.09 10.68 -0.24
N VAL A 367 28.84 10.95 -0.64
CA VAL A 367 28.36 10.65 -2.00
C VAL A 367 29.21 11.33 -3.07
N PRO A 368 29.51 12.65 -3.00
CA PRO A 368 30.35 13.26 -4.02
C PRO A 368 31.81 12.81 -3.97
N ILE A 369 32.37 12.45 -2.82
CA ILE A 369 33.72 11.86 -2.76
C ILE A 369 33.74 10.53 -3.54
N VAL A 370 32.78 9.66 -3.25
CA VAL A 370 32.65 8.34 -3.88
C VAL A 370 32.40 8.45 -5.39
N ALA A 371 31.50 9.34 -5.80
CA ALA A 371 31.20 9.57 -7.22
C ALA A 371 32.40 10.20 -7.95
N ALA A 372 33.18 11.08 -7.31
CA ALA A 372 34.40 11.65 -7.88
C ALA A 372 35.53 10.62 -8.00
N ALA A 373 35.51 9.55 -7.20
CA ALA A 373 36.41 8.41 -7.31
C ALA A 373 35.98 7.41 -8.41
N GLY A 374 34.81 7.59 -9.04
CA GLY A 374 34.34 6.77 -10.15
C GLY A 374 33.39 5.63 -9.79
N LEU A 375 33.01 5.46 -8.52
CA LEU A 375 32.01 4.46 -8.11
C LEU A 375 30.59 4.99 -8.23
N LEU A 376 29.64 4.11 -8.56
CA LEU A 376 28.21 4.45 -8.63
C LEU A 376 27.58 4.41 -7.23
N MET A 377 26.93 5.50 -6.82
CA MET A 377 26.26 5.63 -5.52
C MET A 377 24.82 6.18 -5.64
N PRO A 378 23.82 5.33 -5.93
CA PRO A 378 22.41 5.70 -6.07
C PRO A 378 21.71 5.88 -4.70
N LYS A 379 22.21 6.83 -3.89
CA LYS A 379 21.82 6.96 -2.48
C LYS A 379 20.35 7.38 -2.33
N THR A 380 19.56 6.52 -1.70
CA THR A 380 18.19 6.84 -1.24
C THR A 380 18.15 7.08 0.27
N SER A 381 17.44 8.13 0.70
CA SER A 381 17.33 8.55 2.10
C SER A 381 15.88 8.84 2.48
N SER A 382 15.50 8.55 3.73
CA SER A 382 14.24 9.03 4.29
C SER A 382 14.36 10.47 4.78
N ARG A 383 13.22 11.13 4.93
CA ARG A 383 13.09 12.37 5.71
C ARG A 383 13.22 12.09 7.20
N ALA A 384 13.44 13.15 7.98
CA ALA A 384 13.33 13.08 9.42
C ALA A 384 11.93 12.60 9.85
N ILE A 385 11.89 11.73 10.86
CA ILE A 385 10.65 11.32 11.52
C ILE A 385 10.58 11.98 12.90
N THR A 386 11.61 11.76 13.73
CA THR A 386 11.72 12.32 15.09
C THR A 386 12.88 13.30 15.24
N SER A 387 13.81 13.35 14.28
CA SER A 387 14.94 14.28 14.28
C SER A 387 14.55 15.68 13.80
N ALA A 388 15.40 16.68 14.07
CA ALA A 388 15.20 18.04 13.56
C ALA A 388 15.48 18.18 12.06
N SER A 389 16.20 17.21 11.48
CA SER A 389 16.58 17.18 10.08
C SER A 389 16.95 15.75 9.68
N GLY A 390 16.80 15.41 8.40
CA GLY A 390 17.20 14.16 7.79
C GLY A 390 18.10 14.43 6.58
N THR A 391 18.78 13.40 6.05
CA THR A 391 19.63 13.59 4.86
C THR A 391 18.84 14.12 3.66
N ALA A 392 17.61 13.61 3.46
CA ALA A 392 16.74 14.12 2.40
C ALA A 392 16.38 15.60 2.63
N ASP A 393 16.11 16.01 3.88
CA ASP A 393 15.76 17.38 4.20
C ASP A 393 16.92 18.38 3.98
N VAL A 394 18.16 17.96 4.25
CA VAL A 394 19.37 18.74 3.95
C VAL A 394 19.62 18.83 2.45
N MET A 395 19.47 17.73 1.71
CA MET A 395 19.65 17.76 0.26
C MET A 395 18.56 18.60 -0.42
N GLU A 396 17.33 18.59 0.11
CA GLU A 396 16.23 19.45 -0.33
C GLU A 396 16.48 20.94 -0.09
N ALA A 397 17.38 21.30 0.82
CA ALA A 397 17.81 22.68 0.98
C ALA A 397 18.72 23.14 -0.18
N LEU A 398 19.17 22.24 -1.05
CA LEU A 398 20.09 22.50 -2.17
C LEU A 398 19.50 22.16 -3.56
N CYS A 399 18.71 21.09 -3.66
CA CYS A 399 18.15 20.63 -4.91
C CYS A 399 16.90 19.76 -4.70
N ARG A 400 16.19 19.46 -5.79
CA ARG A 400 15.05 18.54 -5.77
C ARG A 400 15.45 17.13 -5.30
N ILE A 401 14.60 16.52 -4.47
CA ILE A 401 14.82 15.17 -3.90
C ILE A 401 13.72 14.15 -4.26
N ASP A 402 12.55 14.59 -4.73
CA ASP A 402 11.40 13.74 -5.10
C ASP A 402 11.53 13.17 -6.53
N LEU A 403 12.66 12.49 -6.76
CA LEU A 403 13.04 11.95 -8.06
C LEU A 403 12.22 10.71 -8.44
N THR A 404 11.92 10.56 -9.73
CA THR A 404 11.40 9.31 -10.30
C THR A 404 12.52 8.29 -10.54
N PHE A 405 12.18 7.02 -10.84
CA PHE A 405 13.17 6.02 -11.25
C PHE A 405 14.03 6.49 -12.43
N SER A 406 13.40 7.09 -13.45
CA SER A 406 14.08 7.62 -14.63
C SER A 406 15.01 8.79 -14.28
N ASP A 407 14.61 9.67 -13.36
CA ASP A 407 15.48 10.74 -12.87
C ASP A 407 16.73 10.17 -12.18
N VAL A 408 16.56 9.18 -11.30
CA VAL A 408 17.68 8.54 -10.60
C VAL A 408 18.65 7.89 -11.56
N GLU A 409 18.12 7.11 -12.52
CA GLU A 409 18.95 6.44 -13.52
C GLU A 409 19.75 7.46 -14.34
N ARG A 410 19.09 8.50 -14.85
CA ARG A 410 19.74 9.58 -15.60
C ARG A 410 20.82 10.28 -14.79
N VAL A 411 20.53 10.67 -13.55
CA VAL A 411 21.48 11.40 -12.69
C VAL A 411 22.68 10.52 -12.36
N VAL A 412 22.47 9.31 -11.87
CA VAL A 412 23.58 8.43 -11.47
C VAL A 412 24.45 8.03 -12.66
N ARG A 413 23.86 7.75 -13.84
CA ARG A 413 24.65 7.44 -15.05
C ARG A 413 25.49 8.61 -15.53
N THR A 414 25.08 9.85 -15.28
CA THR A 414 25.79 11.06 -15.74
C THR A 414 26.81 11.59 -14.74
N THR A 415 26.51 11.50 -13.44
CA THR A 415 27.34 12.11 -12.39
C THR A 415 28.11 11.10 -11.55
N GLY A 416 27.68 9.83 -11.54
CA GLY A 416 28.18 8.77 -10.65
C GLY A 416 27.41 8.67 -9.33
N GLY A 417 26.51 9.59 -9.00
CA GLY A 417 25.76 9.52 -7.74
C GLY A 417 24.53 10.40 -7.67
N CYS A 418 23.64 10.08 -6.74
CA CYS A 418 22.47 10.91 -6.43
C CYS A 418 22.19 10.86 -4.93
N ILE A 419 21.43 11.82 -4.40
CA ILE A 419 20.81 11.76 -3.07
C ILE A 419 19.32 12.05 -3.24
N ALA A 420 18.52 10.98 -3.25
CA ALA A 420 17.07 11.04 -3.48
C ALA A 420 16.26 10.67 -2.24
N TRP A 421 15.02 11.15 -2.18
CA TRP A 421 14.06 10.71 -1.17
C TRP A 421 13.47 9.34 -1.55
N ASN A 422 13.39 8.44 -0.58
CA ASN A 422 12.89 7.08 -0.77
C ASN A 422 11.40 7.00 -1.19
N GLY A 423 10.59 8.04 -0.92
CA GLY A 423 9.14 8.02 -1.10
C GLY A 423 8.64 7.66 -2.50
N ARG A 424 9.20 8.25 -3.56
CA ARG A 424 8.80 7.92 -4.95
C ARG A 424 9.53 6.72 -5.55
N LEU A 425 10.58 6.23 -4.90
CA LEU A 425 11.51 5.27 -5.48
C LEU A 425 11.32 3.86 -4.91
N ASN A 426 11.40 3.69 -3.61
CA ASN A 426 11.44 2.37 -2.98
C ASN A 426 10.63 2.30 -1.68
N HIS A 427 9.72 3.24 -1.49
CA HIS A 427 8.64 3.15 -0.51
C HIS A 427 7.50 2.37 -1.15
N SER A 428 7.25 1.16 -0.67
CA SER A 428 6.24 0.27 -1.24
C SER A 428 4.88 0.45 -0.57
N ILE A 429 3.80 -0.03 -1.21
CA ILE A 429 2.46 -0.08 -0.58
C ILE A 429 2.51 -0.87 0.73
N LEU A 430 3.38 -1.88 0.82
CA LEU A 430 3.63 -2.61 2.06
C LEU A 430 4.19 -1.69 3.16
N ASP A 431 5.06 -0.73 2.83
CA ASP A 431 5.51 0.27 3.80
C ASP A 431 4.36 1.15 4.30
N ASP A 432 3.42 1.55 3.45
CA ASP A 432 2.24 2.33 3.87
C ASP A 432 1.38 1.55 4.86
N VAL A 433 1.05 0.30 4.51
CA VAL A 433 0.23 -0.58 5.37
C VAL A 433 0.93 -0.87 6.70
N VAL A 434 2.23 -1.16 6.68
CA VAL A 434 2.98 -1.44 7.92
C VAL A 434 3.10 -0.18 8.78
N ASN A 435 3.45 0.96 8.20
CA ASN A 435 3.67 2.20 8.94
C ASN A 435 2.39 2.76 9.56
N SER A 436 1.23 2.59 8.92
CA SER A 436 -0.06 3.03 9.47
C SER A 436 -0.42 2.32 10.78
N ILE A 437 0.13 1.12 11.00
CA ILE A 437 -0.06 0.31 12.21
C ILE A 437 1.07 0.52 13.22
N THR A 438 2.34 0.46 12.77
CA THR A 438 3.48 0.44 13.69
C THR A 438 3.80 1.80 14.29
N ARG A 439 3.64 2.90 13.53
CA ARG A 439 4.00 4.24 14.01
C ARG A 439 3.12 4.74 15.15
N PRO A 440 1.76 4.66 15.09
CA PRO A 440 0.92 5.11 16.19
C PRO A 440 1.15 4.33 17.49
N LEU A 441 1.54 3.06 17.37
CA LEU A 441 1.82 2.17 18.50
C LEU A 441 3.28 2.22 18.97
N ALA A 442 4.14 3.02 18.31
CA ALA A 442 5.59 3.06 18.55
C ALA A 442 6.26 1.67 18.53
N LEU A 443 5.75 0.76 17.69
CA LEU A 443 6.31 -0.58 17.52
C LEU A 443 7.58 -0.49 16.65
N ASP A 444 8.75 -0.56 17.30
CA ASP A 444 10.05 -0.55 16.62
C ASP A 444 10.81 -1.82 16.96
N SER A 445 11.14 -2.61 15.94
CA SER A 445 12.09 -3.73 16.05
C SER A 445 13.30 -3.44 15.17
N ASN A 446 14.47 -3.59 15.78
CA ASN A 446 15.75 -3.45 15.10
C ASN A 446 15.86 -4.47 13.95
N THR A 447 15.47 -5.72 14.17
CA THR A 447 15.53 -6.79 13.15
C THR A 447 14.57 -6.54 11.98
N TRP A 448 13.34 -6.09 12.25
CA TRP A 448 12.40 -5.69 11.19
C TRP A 448 12.94 -4.50 10.38
N SER A 449 13.58 -3.55 11.07
CA SER A 449 14.20 -2.38 10.43
C SER A 449 15.34 -2.79 9.50
N VAL A 450 16.18 -3.77 9.86
CA VAL A 450 17.25 -4.30 9.00
C VAL A 450 16.69 -4.80 7.66
N ALA A 451 15.66 -5.64 7.70
CA ALA A 451 15.04 -6.18 6.50
C ALA A 451 14.42 -5.06 5.62
N SER A 452 13.78 -4.07 6.24
CA SER A 452 13.23 -2.90 5.53
C SER A 452 14.31 -2.02 4.90
N ILE A 453 15.43 -1.81 5.59
CA ILE A 453 16.54 -0.96 5.12
C ILE A 453 17.27 -1.64 3.95
N LEU A 454 17.63 -2.91 4.09
CA LEU A 454 18.43 -3.61 3.08
C LEU A 454 17.62 -3.93 1.81
N SER A 455 16.32 -4.27 1.94
CA SER A 455 15.46 -4.42 0.75
C SER A 455 15.42 -3.15 -0.11
N LYS A 456 15.37 -1.97 0.53
CA LYS A 456 15.44 -0.67 -0.18
C LYS A 456 16.78 -0.41 -0.88
N LYS A 457 17.89 -0.84 -0.27
CA LYS A 457 19.24 -0.75 -0.87
C LYS A 457 19.37 -1.67 -2.07
N TRP A 458 18.81 -2.88 -1.94
CA TRP A 458 18.75 -3.86 -3.00
C TRP A 458 17.93 -3.35 -4.19
N THR A 459 16.74 -2.79 -3.96
CA THR A 459 15.90 -2.17 -5.01
C THR A 459 16.62 -1.03 -5.73
N ALA A 460 17.41 -0.23 -5.03
CA ALA A 460 18.24 0.82 -5.64
C ALA A 460 19.42 0.28 -6.47
N GLY A 461 19.60 -1.06 -6.56
CA GLY A 461 20.66 -1.69 -7.35
C GLY A 461 22.00 -1.79 -6.61
N SER A 462 22.04 -1.51 -5.30
CA SER A 462 23.29 -1.60 -4.53
C SER A 462 23.80 -3.03 -4.48
N THR A 463 25.11 -3.18 -4.38
CA THR A 463 25.83 -4.45 -4.22
C THR A 463 26.66 -4.45 -2.94
N HIS A 464 27.21 -3.28 -2.58
CA HIS A 464 28.05 -3.09 -1.40
C HIS A 464 27.46 -1.98 -0.54
N VAL A 465 27.28 -2.21 0.76
CA VAL A 465 26.63 -1.26 1.66
C VAL A 465 27.41 -1.10 2.95
N VAL A 466 27.74 0.13 3.31
CA VAL A 466 28.27 0.45 4.64
C VAL A 466 27.16 0.95 5.57
N ILE A 467 27.11 0.42 6.79
CA ILE A 467 26.11 0.79 7.80
C ILE A 467 26.80 1.51 8.97
N ASP A 468 26.36 2.73 9.25
CA ASP A 468 26.73 3.54 10.42
C ASP A 468 25.74 3.25 11.56
N MET A 469 26.28 2.77 12.69
CA MET A 469 25.52 2.33 13.86
C MET A 469 25.88 3.20 15.08
N PRO A 470 25.33 4.43 15.20
CA PRO A 470 25.60 5.28 16.34
C PRO A 470 25.05 4.68 17.63
N TYR A 471 25.88 4.61 18.67
CA TYR A 471 25.45 4.27 20.02
C TYR A 471 25.66 5.44 20.98
N GLY A 472 24.79 5.56 21.98
CA GLY A 472 24.89 6.61 22.98
C GLY A 472 23.61 6.75 23.81
N PRO A 473 23.63 7.57 24.87
CA PRO A 473 22.50 7.73 25.77
C PRO A 473 21.22 8.16 25.02
N ASN A 474 21.38 9.03 24.02
CA ASN A 474 20.29 9.60 23.23
C ASN A 474 20.16 8.98 21.83
N ALA A 475 21.02 8.03 21.47
CA ALA A 475 20.93 7.31 20.19
C ALA A 475 19.85 6.20 20.25
N LYS A 476 19.51 5.64 19.07
CA LYS A 476 18.61 4.48 18.98
C LYS A 476 19.20 3.26 19.70
N LEU A 477 20.53 3.09 19.62
CA LEU A 477 21.29 2.05 20.29
C LEU A 477 21.97 2.64 21.52
N LYS A 478 21.87 2.00 22.68
CA LYS A 478 22.37 2.58 23.93
C LYS A 478 23.83 2.26 24.20
N THR A 479 24.27 1.07 23.78
CA THR A 479 25.62 0.58 24.04
C THR A 479 26.31 0.13 22.76
N ARG A 480 27.64 0.13 22.79
CA ARG A 480 28.47 -0.40 21.71
C ARG A 480 28.14 -1.87 21.41
N ALA A 481 27.92 -2.69 22.45
CA ALA A 481 27.57 -4.10 22.29
C ALA A 481 26.26 -4.29 21.50
N GLN A 482 25.23 -3.49 21.80
CA GLN A 482 23.97 -3.51 21.03
C GLN A 482 24.18 -3.11 19.57
N ALA A 483 25.05 -2.14 19.30
CA ALA A 483 25.36 -1.71 17.95
C ALA A 483 26.12 -2.78 17.15
N GLU A 484 27.08 -3.44 17.78
CA GLU A 484 27.82 -4.55 17.18
C GLU A 484 26.92 -5.77 16.92
N GLU A 485 26.03 -6.11 17.86
CA GLU A 485 25.07 -7.21 17.69
C GLU A 485 24.14 -6.96 16.50
N LEU A 486 23.53 -5.78 16.42
CA LEU A 486 22.67 -5.41 15.28
C LEU A 486 23.48 -5.28 13.98
N GLY A 487 24.75 -4.87 14.07
CA GLY A 487 25.66 -4.87 12.93
C GLY A 487 25.82 -6.26 12.32
N ARG A 488 26.00 -7.31 13.15
CA ARG A 488 26.06 -8.69 12.65
C ARG A 488 24.75 -9.14 12.01
N VAL A 489 23.60 -8.67 12.48
CA VAL A 489 22.29 -8.93 11.83
C VAL A 489 22.25 -8.27 10.44
N PHE A 490 22.72 -7.03 10.31
CA PHE A 490 22.84 -6.36 8.99
C PHE A 490 23.71 -7.16 8.03
N GLU A 491 24.84 -7.68 8.51
CA GLU A 491 25.78 -8.45 7.69
C GLU A 491 25.17 -9.80 7.25
N ARG A 492 24.52 -10.54 8.17
CA ARG A 492 23.83 -11.80 7.84
C ARG A 492 22.67 -11.60 6.87
N VAL A 493 21.82 -10.60 7.09
CA VAL A 493 20.70 -10.30 6.19
C VAL A 493 21.22 -9.81 4.83
N GLY A 494 22.30 -9.03 4.83
CA GLY A 494 23.00 -8.60 3.62
C GLY A 494 23.46 -9.77 2.77
N ASP A 495 24.20 -10.70 3.36
CA ASP A 495 24.66 -11.92 2.71
C ASP A 495 23.50 -12.75 2.14
N GLY A 496 22.43 -12.90 2.93
CA GLY A 496 21.19 -13.58 2.49
C GLY A 496 20.51 -12.92 1.27
N LEU A 497 20.72 -11.62 1.03
CA LEU A 497 20.24 -10.89 -0.15
C LEU A 497 21.25 -10.84 -1.30
N GLY A 498 22.46 -11.39 -1.11
CA GLY A 498 23.56 -11.25 -2.05
C GLY A 498 24.20 -9.86 -2.06
N LEU A 499 24.19 -9.17 -0.91
CA LEU A 499 24.85 -7.88 -0.70
C LEU A 499 26.09 -8.05 0.17
N THR A 500 27.18 -7.36 -0.17
CA THR A 500 28.33 -7.22 0.73
C THR A 500 28.08 -6.06 1.68
N VAL A 501 27.80 -6.38 2.95
CA VAL A 501 27.50 -5.37 3.97
C VAL A 501 28.65 -5.28 4.98
N ARG A 502 29.01 -4.07 5.41
CA ARG A 502 29.93 -3.83 6.54
C ARG A 502 29.28 -2.86 7.52
N ALA A 503 29.13 -3.25 8.78
CA ALA A 503 28.51 -2.40 9.80
C ALA A 503 29.53 -1.89 10.83
N PHE A 504 29.43 -0.61 11.19
CA PHE A 504 30.37 0.06 12.09
C PHE A 504 29.65 0.68 13.27
N ALA A 505 29.96 0.22 14.48
CA ALA A 505 29.56 0.88 15.72
C ALA A 505 30.34 2.19 15.87
N THR A 506 29.63 3.32 15.94
CA THR A 506 30.25 4.65 16.09
C THR A 506 29.75 5.34 17.34
N ASP A 507 30.60 6.16 17.96
CA ASP A 507 30.17 7.00 19.08
C ASP A 507 29.14 8.04 18.61
N GLY A 508 28.03 8.11 19.33
CA GLY A 508 26.92 9.05 19.18
C GLY A 508 26.60 9.78 20.48
N GLY A 509 27.57 9.88 21.40
CA GLY A 509 27.42 10.57 22.68
C GLY A 509 27.25 12.09 22.57
N SER A 510 27.53 12.69 21.41
CA SER A 510 27.41 14.13 21.16
C SER A 510 26.82 14.42 19.79
N ALA A 511 26.29 15.62 19.61
CA ALA A 511 25.93 16.12 18.28
C ALA A 511 27.19 16.22 17.41
N ILE A 512 27.03 16.06 16.09
CA ILE A 512 28.12 16.18 15.13
C ILE A 512 27.95 17.48 14.36
N GLY A 513 29.01 18.26 14.20
CA GLY A 513 28.93 19.59 13.61
C GLY A 513 28.39 20.65 14.55
N GLN A 514 28.11 21.83 14.00
CA GLN A 514 27.61 22.99 14.73
C GLN A 514 26.12 23.25 14.46
N GLY A 515 25.62 22.87 13.28
CA GLY A 515 24.25 23.09 12.84
C GLY A 515 23.31 21.94 13.16
N ILE A 516 22.11 22.27 13.63
CA ILE A 516 20.98 21.35 13.77
C ILE A 516 19.78 21.97 13.02
N GLY A 517 19.36 21.33 11.92
CA GLY A 517 18.31 21.84 11.03
C GLY A 517 18.80 21.92 9.58
N PRO A 518 17.91 21.90 8.57
CA PRO A 518 18.32 21.67 7.17
C PRO A 518 19.34 22.66 6.62
N ALA A 519 19.10 23.98 6.72
CA ALA A 519 20.03 25.00 6.20
C ALA A 519 21.35 25.06 7.00
N LEU A 520 21.29 24.88 8.32
CA LEU A 520 22.47 24.91 9.18
C LEU A 520 23.36 23.68 8.99
N GLU A 521 22.76 22.50 8.85
CA GLU A 521 23.49 21.27 8.51
C GLU A 521 24.07 21.34 7.09
N LEU A 522 23.35 21.93 6.12
CA LEU A 522 23.89 22.18 4.78
C LEU A 522 25.08 23.14 4.82
N ARG A 523 25.02 24.22 5.60
CA ARG A 523 26.15 25.15 5.80
C ARG A 523 27.40 24.41 6.28
N ASP A 524 27.26 23.54 7.27
CA ASP A 524 28.39 22.78 7.81
C ASP A 524 28.97 21.79 6.80
N VAL A 525 28.11 21.11 6.02
CA VAL A 525 28.51 20.29 4.87
C VAL A 525 29.34 21.11 3.87
N MET A 526 28.84 22.30 3.49
CA MET A 526 29.53 23.16 2.52
C MET A 526 30.87 23.64 3.06
N ARG A 527 30.96 24.03 4.34
CA ARG A 527 32.24 24.38 4.99
C ARG A 527 33.27 23.25 4.92
N VAL A 528 32.85 22.00 5.13
CA VAL A 528 33.74 20.84 4.98
C VAL A 528 34.21 20.70 3.54
N LEU A 529 33.31 20.76 2.56
CA LEU A 529 33.62 20.67 1.13
C LEU A 529 34.47 21.83 0.61
N ASP A 530 34.34 23.01 1.21
CA ASP A 530 35.12 24.21 0.91
C ASP A 530 36.50 24.20 1.57
N ASN A 531 36.83 23.19 2.39
CA ASN A 531 38.01 23.15 3.22
C ASN A 531 38.15 24.40 4.12
N ALA A 532 37.02 24.93 4.59
CA ALA A 532 37.00 26.15 5.40
C ALA A 532 37.78 25.95 6.72
N PRO A 533 38.51 26.97 7.21
CA PRO A 533 39.24 26.87 8.48
C PRO A 533 38.34 26.59 9.69
N ASP A 534 37.09 27.05 9.64
CA ASP A 534 36.06 26.86 10.67
C ASP A 534 35.15 25.64 10.41
N ALA A 535 35.51 24.78 9.45
CA ALA A 535 34.76 23.57 9.16
C ALA A 535 34.74 22.61 10.37
N PRO A 536 33.58 22.01 10.72
CA PRO A 536 33.52 21.05 11.81
C PRO A 536 34.35 19.80 11.51
N GLN A 537 35.39 19.57 12.32
CA GLN A 537 36.35 18.49 12.10
C GLN A 537 35.76 17.10 12.39
N ASP A 538 34.88 16.99 13.38
CA ASP A 538 34.14 15.77 13.69
C ASP A 538 33.28 15.28 12.50
N LEU A 539 32.61 16.21 11.82
CA LEU A 539 31.83 15.93 10.60
C LEU A 539 32.74 15.48 9.45
N ARG A 540 33.87 16.17 9.25
CA ARG A 540 34.89 15.84 8.24
C ARG A 540 35.47 14.45 8.48
N GLU A 541 35.96 14.19 9.68
CA GLU A 541 36.61 12.93 10.05
C GLU A 541 35.67 11.73 9.90
N LYS A 542 34.41 11.88 10.34
CA LYS A 542 33.40 10.85 10.16
C LYS A 542 33.08 10.64 8.68
N ALA A 543 32.97 11.70 7.88
CA ALA A 543 32.74 11.57 6.44
C ALA A 543 33.90 10.86 5.73
N LEU A 544 35.15 11.23 6.01
CA LEU A 544 36.34 10.60 5.43
C LEU A 544 36.49 9.14 5.85
N PHE A 545 36.16 8.80 7.10
CA PHE A 545 36.12 7.41 7.55
C PHE A 545 35.16 6.57 6.70
N PHE A 546 33.90 6.99 6.56
CA PHE A 546 32.92 6.24 5.78
C PHE A 546 33.20 6.25 4.28
N ALA A 547 33.70 7.37 3.73
CA ALA A 547 34.11 7.41 2.33
C ALA A 547 35.27 6.43 2.07
N GLY A 548 36.29 6.39 2.93
CA GLY A 548 37.39 5.45 2.82
C GLY A 548 36.95 3.99 2.91
N GLU A 549 36.05 3.65 3.85
CA GLU A 549 35.49 2.29 3.95
C GLU A 549 34.71 1.89 2.68
N ILE A 550 33.95 2.82 2.08
CA ILE A 550 33.22 2.58 0.83
C ILE A 550 34.19 2.42 -0.35
N LEU A 551 35.17 3.32 -0.48
CA LEU A 551 36.16 3.24 -1.55
C LEU A 551 36.96 1.94 -1.47
N SER A 552 37.21 1.41 -0.27
CA SER A 552 37.93 0.15 -0.07
C SER A 552 37.25 -1.10 -0.65
N PHE A 553 36.02 -0.98 -1.17
CA PHE A 553 35.42 -2.03 -1.99
C PHE A 553 35.99 -2.08 -3.41
N SER A 554 36.49 -0.96 -3.93
CA SER A 554 37.14 -0.93 -5.25
C SER A 554 38.44 -1.72 -5.21
N PRO A 555 38.72 -2.58 -6.22
CA PRO A 555 40.00 -3.26 -6.35
C PRO A 555 41.17 -2.29 -6.64
N ASP A 556 40.88 -1.03 -6.97
CA ASP A 556 41.90 -0.01 -7.26
C ASP A 556 42.70 0.44 -6.02
N HIS A 557 42.25 0.06 -4.82
CA HIS A 557 42.90 0.40 -3.56
C HIS A 557 43.52 -0.83 -2.91
N ALA A 558 44.82 -0.73 -2.57
CA ALA A 558 45.56 -1.81 -1.93
C ALA A 558 45.01 -2.18 -0.55
N ASP A 559 44.59 -1.17 0.22
CA ASP A 559 44.01 -1.35 1.55
C ASP A 559 43.08 -0.17 1.93
N ARG A 560 42.50 -0.24 3.13
CA ARG A 560 41.61 0.80 3.65
C ARG A 560 42.30 2.13 3.92
N ALA A 561 43.60 2.12 4.23
CA ALA A 561 44.35 3.34 4.48
C ALA A 561 44.57 4.11 3.17
N ALA A 562 44.91 3.42 2.08
CA ALA A 562 45.02 3.99 0.74
C ALA A 562 43.67 4.53 0.24
N ALA A 563 42.57 3.81 0.48
CA ALA A 563 41.22 4.25 0.14
C ALA A 563 40.82 5.52 0.91
N ARG A 564 41.12 5.60 2.21
CA ARG A 564 40.89 6.81 3.02
C ARG A 564 41.75 7.99 2.54
N ALA A 565 43.03 7.77 2.23
CA ALA A 565 43.91 8.80 1.71
C ALA A 565 43.40 9.36 0.37
N THR A 566 42.82 8.51 -0.48
CA THR A 566 42.16 8.94 -1.73
C THR A 566 40.92 9.79 -1.45
N ALA A 567 40.08 9.39 -0.49
CA ALA A 567 38.92 10.20 -0.09
C ALA A 567 39.33 11.59 0.43
N GLU A 568 40.41 11.65 1.20
CA GLU A 568 40.97 12.90 1.71
C GLU A 568 41.54 13.78 0.60
N GLU A 569 42.27 13.23 -0.35
CA GLU A 569 42.78 13.96 -1.51
C GLU A 569 41.64 14.51 -2.40
N ILE A 570 40.58 13.73 -2.64
CA ILE A 570 39.38 14.19 -3.38
C ILE A 570 38.68 15.35 -2.67
N LEU A 571 38.63 15.33 -1.32
CA LEU A 571 38.07 16.42 -0.53
C LEU A 571 38.96 17.68 -0.60
N LEU A 572 40.26 17.53 -0.36
CA LEU A 572 41.22 18.64 -0.30
C LEU A 572 41.43 19.30 -1.68
N SER A 573 41.37 18.53 -2.77
CA SER A 573 41.46 19.05 -4.14
C SER A 573 40.21 19.83 -4.60
N GLY A 574 39.11 19.79 -3.84
CA GLY A 574 37.84 20.42 -4.21
C GLY A 574 37.01 19.61 -5.21
N ARG A 575 37.47 18.42 -5.63
CA ARG A 575 36.74 17.54 -6.56
C ARG A 575 35.40 17.08 -5.98
N ALA A 576 35.34 16.81 -4.66
CA ALA A 576 34.08 16.52 -3.98
C ALA A 576 33.05 17.65 -4.11
N LYS A 577 33.48 18.91 -3.93
CA LYS A 577 32.58 20.07 -4.07
C LYS A 577 32.04 20.19 -5.49
N ALA A 578 32.91 20.10 -6.48
CA ALA A 578 32.52 20.14 -7.89
C ALA A 578 31.51 19.03 -8.23
N LYS A 579 31.78 17.81 -7.74
CA LYS A 579 30.88 16.67 -7.92
C LYS A 579 29.52 16.85 -7.25
N LEU A 580 29.46 17.45 -6.05
CA LEU A 580 28.17 17.75 -5.42
C LEU A 580 27.35 18.75 -6.26
N ALA A 581 28.01 19.76 -6.85
CA ALA A 581 27.34 20.72 -7.72
C ALA A 581 26.79 20.06 -9.00
N GLU A 582 27.54 19.13 -9.61
CA GLU A 582 27.06 18.33 -10.74
C GLU A 582 25.83 17.47 -10.37
N ILE A 583 25.89 16.78 -9.22
CA ILE A 583 24.76 15.98 -8.71
C ILE A 583 23.54 16.86 -8.47
N ALA A 584 23.70 17.99 -7.77
CA ALA A 584 22.62 18.93 -7.51
C ALA A 584 22.01 19.46 -8.81
N ALA A 585 22.84 19.84 -9.80
CA ALA A 585 22.38 20.30 -11.10
C ALA A 585 21.57 19.20 -11.83
N GLY A 586 22.05 17.96 -11.83
CA GLY A 586 21.36 16.82 -12.45
C GLY A 586 20.00 16.52 -11.81
N GLN A 587 19.86 16.77 -10.50
CA GLN A 587 18.61 16.60 -9.75
C GLN A 587 17.63 17.77 -9.91
N GLY A 588 18.13 18.96 -10.25
CA GLY A 588 17.37 20.21 -10.30
C GLY A 588 17.74 21.12 -9.13
N ALA A 589 18.90 21.77 -9.23
CA ALA A 589 19.44 22.66 -8.21
C ALA A 589 18.59 23.94 -8.08
N HIS A 590 18.59 24.50 -6.88
CA HIS A 590 18.04 25.82 -6.58
C HIS A 590 18.97 26.56 -5.60
N PRO A 591 18.78 27.87 -5.37
CA PRO A 591 19.57 28.60 -4.38
C PRO A 591 19.56 27.87 -3.02
N PRO A 592 20.73 27.66 -2.38
CA PRO A 592 20.80 27.02 -1.08
C PRO A 592 19.97 27.76 -0.03
N ALA A 593 19.21 27.02 0.78
CA ALA A 593 18.47 27.61 1.89
C ALA A 593 19.45 28.25 2.89
N LYS A 594 19.06 29.41 3.43
CA LYS A 594 19.83 30.14 4.44
C LYS A 594 19.14 30.02 5.80
N PRO A 595 19.87 30.12 6.91
CA PRO A 595 19.27 30.18 8.24
C PRO A 595 18.26 31.32 8.36
N GLY A 596 17.21 31.09 9.16
CA GLY A 596 16.10 32.02 9.33
C GLY A 596 16.54 33.38 9.87
N PRO A 597 15.89 34.48 9.46
CA PRO A 597 16.30 35.84 9.81
C PRO A 597 15.90 36.23 11.25
N LEU A 598 14.93 35.53 11.84
CA LEU A 598 14.57 35.75 13.24
C LEU A 598 15.49 34.91 14.12
N VAL A 599 16.25 35.59 14.95
CA VAL A 599 17.38 35.02 15.65
C VAL A 599 17.32 35.37 17.13
N GLN A 600 17.50 34.37 17.99
CA GLN A 600 17.71 34.61 19.41
C GLN A 600 18.86 33.76 19.94
N THR A 601 19.81 34.40 20.63
CA THR A 601 20.97 33.74 21.21
C THR A 601 20.69 33.36 22.66
N VAL A 602 20.93 32.09 22.99
CA VAL A 602 20.97 31.58 24.35
C VAL A 602 22.40 31.70 24.86
N ARG A 603 22.56 32.28 26.04
CA ARG A 603 23.86 32.66 26.62
C ARG A 603 24.16 31.83 27.86
N ALA A 604 25.43 31.73 28.23
CA ALA A 604 25.86 31.08 29.47
C ALA A 604 25.45 31.92 30.68
N ASP A 605 24.85 31.30 31.69
CA ASP A 605 24.39 31.99 32.90
C ASP A 605 25.55 32.34 33.84
N HIS A 606 26.61 31.53 33.84
CA HIS A 606 27.80 31.73 34.65
C HIS A 606 29.07 31.28 33.91
N ALA A 607 30.22 31.69 34.43
CA ALA A 607 31.51 31.23 33.93
C ALA A 607 31.78 29.77 34.33
N GLY A 608 32.53 29.04 33.51
CA GLY A 608 32.91 27.66 33.77
C GLY A 608 33.38 26.92 32.53
N ILE A 609 33.37 25.60 32.57
CA ILE A 609 33.71 24.72 31.45
C ILE A 609 32.44 23.98 31.01
N VAL A 610 32.17 23.96 29.70
CA VAL A 610 31.05 23.19 29.14
C VAL A 610 31.30 21.70 29.39
N GLY A 611 30.52 21.10 30.29
CA GLY A 611 30.61 19.70 30.66
C GLY A 611 29.86 18.77 29.71
N SER A 612 28.69 19.20 29.20
CA SER A 612 27.92 18.42 28.23
C SER A 612 27.02 19.30 27.35
N VAL A 613 26.73 18.79 26.15
CA VAL A 613 25.77 19.37 25.19
C VAL A 613 24.74 18.28 24.83
N ASP A 614 23.50 18.47 25.25
CA ASP A 614 22.40 17.56 24.94
C ASP A 614 21.84 17.84 23.54
N GLY A 615 22.41 17.17 22.54
CA GLY A 615 21.95 17.28 21.16
C GLY A 615 20.48 16.90 20.96
N TRP A 616 19.92 16.00 21.77
CA TRP A 616 18.51 15.59 21.63
C TRP A 616 17.59 16.73 22.05
N HIS A 617 17.91 17.38 23.17
CA HIS A 617 17.19 18.56 23.62
C HIS A 617 17.29 19.71 22.61
N LEU A 618 18.50 19.98 22.10
CA LEU A 618 18.72 21.00 21.06
C LEU A 618 17.94 20.68 19.76
N ALA A 619 17.88 19.42 19.35
CA ALA A 619 17.03 18.99 18.24
C ALA A 619 15.53 19.24 18.53
N GLY A 620 15.09 19.06 19.78
CA GLY A 620 13.74 19.45 20.21
C GLY A 620 13.46 20.95 20.10
N ILE A 621 14.44 21.80 20.41
CA ILE A 621 14.36 23.25 20.22
C ILE A 621 14.26 23.58 18.73
N ALA A 622 15.14 23.00 17.90
CA ALA A 622 15.12 23.18 16.44
C ALA A 622 13.77 22.78 15.82
N ARG A 623 13.16 21.67 16.28
CA ARG A 623 11.81 21.26 15.82
C ARG A 623 10.74 22.29 16.17
N ARG A 624 10.77 22.82 17.40
CA ARG A 624 9.83 23.87 17.83
C ARG A 624 10.02 25.18 17.06
N ALA A 625 11.25 25.45 16.60
CA ALA A 625 11.57 26.60 15.74
C ALA A 625 11.07 26.43 14.29
N GLY A 626 10.66 25.24 13.87
CA GLY A 626 10.06 24.97 12.56
C GLY A 626 10.73 23.85 11.75
N ALA A 627 11.89 23.35 12.17
CA ALA A 627 12.61 22.31 11.45
C ALA A 627 11.88 20.95 11.54
N PRO A 628 11.91 20.08 10.50
CA PRO A 628 12.54 20.26 9.19
C PRO A 628 11.63 20.87 8.12
N HIS A 629 10.38 21.22 8.45
CA HIS A 629 9.41 21.73 7.48
C HIS A 629 9.82 23.11 6.97
N ASP A 630 10.20 23.99 7.88
CA ASP A 630 10.95 25.20 7.55
C ASP A 630 12.44 24.86 7.46
N LYS A 631 13.01 24.95 6.25
CA LYS A 631 14.43 24.66 6.00
C LYS A 631 15.36 25.67 6.64
N SER A 632 14.90 26.89 6.89
CA SER A 632 15.67 27.97 7.49
C SER A 632 15.78 27.84 9.01
N ALA A 633 14.85 27.12 9.64
CA ALA A 633 14.80 26.95 11.08
C ALA A 633 15.85 25.96 11.61
N GLY A 634 16.32 26.21 12.83
CA GLY A 634 17.26 25.33 13.50
C GLY A 634 18.00 25.94 14.69
N VAL A 635 19.03 25.23 15.15
CA VAL A 635 19.92 25.65 16.23
C VAL A 635 21.37 25.63 15.74
N ASP A 636 22.08 26.73 15.95
CA ASP A 636 23.48 26.93 15.61
C ASP A 636 24.34 26.95 16.87
N LEU A 637 25.05 25.85 17.13
CA LEU A 637 25.88 25.65 18.32
C LEU A 637 27.15 26.50 18.23
N ARG A 638 27.46 27.24 19.32
CA ARG A 638 28.61 28.15 19.41
C ARG A 638 29.67 27.70 20.41
N VAL A 639 29.41 26.62 21.12
CA VAL A 639 30.32 26.07 22.13
C VAL A 639 30.54 24.57 21.93
N ALA A 640 31.72 24.09 22.31
CA ALA A 640 32.05 22.66 22.35
C ALA A 640 32.20 22.16 23.79
N VAL A 641 32.03 20.85 24.00
CA VAL A 641 32.36 20.21 25.28
C VAL A 641 33.85 20.44 25.59
N GLY A 642 34.15 20.81 26.83
CA GLY A 642 35.49 21.17 27.30
C GLY A 642 35.86 22.65 27.08
N GLN A 643 35.04 23.44 26.38
CA GLN A 643 35.30 24.86 26.17
C GLN A 643 35.04 25.67 27.46
N ALA A 644 35.96 26.55 27.80
CA ALA A 644 35.75 27.55 28.84
C ALA A 644 34.84 28.68 28.33
N VAL A 645 33.83 29.04 29.11
CA VAL A 645 32.86 30.11 28.83
C VAL A 645 32.77 31.08 30.00
N LYS A 646 32.45 32.33 29.70
CA LYS A 646 32.11 33.39 30.67
C LYS A 646 30.59 33.57 30.73
N ALA A 647 30.11 34.16 31.82
CA ALA A 647 28.72 34.60 31.91
C ALA A 647 28.42 35.57 30.75
N GLY A 648 27.34 35.32 30.01
CA GLY A 648 26.94 36.08 28.83
C GLY A 648 27.51 35.60 27.50
N ASP A 649 28.47 34.66 27.48
CA ASP A 649 28.98 34.10 26.22
C ASP A 649 27.87 33.35 25.46
N ALA A 650 27.90 33.38 24.13
CA ALA A 650 26.90 32.73 23.30
C ALA A 650 27.09 31.21 23.34
N CYS A 651 26.07 30.48 23.78
CA CYS A 651 26.07 29.03 23.80
C CYS A 651 25.55 28.45 22.48
N TYR A 652 24.39 28.92 22.02
CA TYR A 652 23.84 28.62 20.71
C TYR A 652 22.85 29.69 20.28
N THR A 653 22.52 29.66 19.01
CA THR A 653 21.62 30.60 18.37
C THR A 653 20.45 29.86 17.74
N ILE A 654 19.22 30.25 18.09
CA ILE A 654 17.98 29.69 17.52
C ILE A 654 17.61 30.52 16.30
N HIS A 655 17.34 29.85 15.17
CA HIS A 655 16.87 30.43 13.92
C HIS A 655 15.43 30.00 13.64
N ALA A 656 14.57 30.93 13.23
CA ALA A 656 13.21 30.67 12.79
C ALA A 656 12.79 31.64 11.65
N SER A 657 11.74 31.28 10.91
CA SER A 657 11.12 32.17 9.92
C SER A 657 9.97 33.01 10.46
N ASP A 658 9.32 32.59 11.54
CA ASP A 658 8.19 33.30 12.16
C ASP A 658 8.34 33.45 13.69
N ILE A 659 7.69 34.49 14.23
CA ILE A 659 7.79 34.88 15.65
C ILE A 659 7.22 33.79 16.56
N ALA A 660 6.10 33.16 16.20
CA ALA A 660 5.44 32.18 17.06
C ALA A 660 6.30 30.92 17.22
N SER A 661 6.97 30.47 16.16
CA SER A 661 7.93 29.37 16.21
C SER A 661 9.16 29.72 17.05
N LEU A 662 9.69 30.93 16.91
CA LEU A 662 10.81 31.40 17.73
C LEU A 662 10.43 31.43 19.22
N GLU A 663 9.25 31.96 19.57
CA GLU A 663 8.76 32.01 20.95
C GLU A 663 8.58 30.62 21.56
N ARG A 664 8.02 29.66 20.81
CA ARG A 664 7.92 28.25 21.26
C ARG A 664 9.28 27.62 21.50
N ALA A 665 10.25 27.87 20.61
CA ALA A 665 11.61 27.38 20.76
C ALA A 665 12.30 28.01 21.99
N LEU A 666 12.08 29.30 22.22
CA LEU A 666 12.63 30.02 23.36
C LEU A 666 12.02 29.58 24.70
N ALA A 667 10.72 29.34 24.74
CA ALA A 667 10.07 28.78 25.93
C ALA A 667 10.73 27.44 26.32
N ALA A 668 11.04 26.59 25.34
CA ALA A 668 11.74 25.32 25.58
C ALA A 668 13.19 25.51 26.02
N ALA A 669 13.91 26.47 25.43
CA ALA A 669 15.29 26.79 25.80
C ALA A 669 15.41 27.40 27.21
N ARG A 670 14.40 28.16 27.66
CA ARG A 670 14.33 28.70 29.02
C ARG A 670 14.03 27.63 30.07
N ALA A 671 13.22 26.64 29.71
CA ALA A 671 12.93 25.50 30.60
C ALA A 671 14.16 24.63 30.85
N ALA A 672 14.97 24.42 29.81
CA ALA A 672 16.30 23.83 29.92
C ALA A 672 17.17 24.31 28.76
N SER A 673 18.40 24.74 29.04
CA SER A 673 19.31 25.21 28.00
C SER A 673 19.81 24.06 27.11
N GLY A 674 19.85 22.82 27.63
CA GLY A 674 20.50 21.68 26.98
C GLY A 674 22.03 21.71 27.04
N ILE A 675 22.62 22.65 27.81
CA ILE A 675 24.06 22.78 28.00
C ILE A 675 24.35 22.84 29.49
N VAL A 676 25.25 21.96 29.94
CA VAL A 676 25.73 21.95 31.33
C VAL A 676 27.09 22.64 31.37
N VAL A 677 27.20 23.70 32.16
CA VAL A 677 28.47 24.37 32.47
C VAL A 677 28.85 24.02 33.90
N SER A 678 30.01 23.43 34.10
CA SER A 678 30.54 23.12 35.44
C SER A 678 31.49 24.24 35.89
N PRO A 679 31.53 24.58 37.20
CA PRO A 679 32.54 25.49 37.73
C PRO A 679 33.94 24.98 37.37
N ALA A 680 34.85 25.87 36.96
CA ALA A 680 36.24 25.48 36.76
C ALA A 680 36.80 25.03 38.12
N GLY A 681 37.04 23.72 38.29
CA GLY A 681 37.74 23.21 39.47
C GLY A 681 39.16 23.79 39.57
N PRO A 682 39.80 23.79 40.75
CA PRO A 682 41.20 24.17 40.85
C PRO A 682 42.01 23.25 39.92
N ALA A 683 42.84 23.84 39.06
CA ALA A 683 43.68 23.11 38.12
C ALA A 683 44.43 22.01 38.88
N ALA A 684 44.21 20.75 38.51
CA ALA A 684 45.05 19.66 38.98
C ALA A 684 46.51 19.99 38.60
N PRO A 685 47.48 19.90 39.52
CA PRO A 685 48.86 20.20 39.20
C PRO A 685 49.32 19.27 38.07
N THR A 686 49.78 19.88 36.98
CA THR A 686 50.47 19.18 35.90
C THR A 686 51.74 18.56 36.47
N HIS A 687 51.71 17.25 36.74
CA HIS A 687 52.94 16.50 36.96
C HIS A 687 53.74 16.48 35.64
N PRO A 688 55.02 16.88 35.64
CA PRO A 688 55.85 16.80 34.45
C PRO A 688 55.99 15.33 34.04
N SER A 689 55.93 15.13 32.72
CA SER A 689 56.09 13.87 32.01
C SER A 689 57.28 13.04 32.48
N ASP A 690 57.01 11.86 33.04
CA ASP A 690 58.01 10.82 33.26
C ASP A 690 57.96 9.85 32.07
N LEU A 691 58.80 10.13 31.07
CA LEU A 691 59.13 9.24 29.96
C LEU A 691 59.81 7.98 30.54
N ARG A 692 59.04 6.93 30.82
CA ARG A 692 59.61 5.60 31.03
C ARG A 692 59.92 4.97 29.67
N LYS A 693 61.21 5.01 29.34
CA LYS A 693 61.88 4.11 28.39
C LYS A 693 61.55 2.65 28.75
N VAL A 694 61.02 1.91 27.79
CA VAL A 694 61.07 0.44 27.78
C VAL A 694 62.48 0.05 27.32
N PRO A 695 63.26 -0.76 28.07
CA PRO A 695 64.52 -1.28 27.57
C PRO A 695 64.25 -2.41 26.58
N GLN A 696 65.01 -2.42 25.49
CA GLN A 696 65.18 -3.58 24.62
C GLN A 696 65.71 -4.78 25.40
N ALA A 697 65.06 -5.92 25.22
CA ALA A 697 65.64 -7.26 25.17
C ALA A 697 64.69 -8.18 24.40
#